data_AF-A0A972IFI3-F1
#
_entry.id   AF-A0A972IFI3-F1
#
_cell.length_a   1.000
_cell.length_b   1.000
_cell.length_c   1.000
_cell.angle_alpha   90.00
_cell.angle_beta   90.00
_cell.angle_gamma   90.00
#
_symmetry.space_group_name_H-M   'P 1'
#
loop_
_entity.id
_entity.type
_entity.pdbx_description
1 polymer ?
#
loop_
_entity_poly.entity_id
_entity_poly.type
_entity_poly.pdbx_seq_one_letter_code
_entity_poly.pdbx_strand_id
1 'polypeptide(L)'
;MRFEQMEQRALLSVGGSSLFAVSAAAPSDTTDLGYVDYRELSTGDQTYQLTTRHAGILTAELETAGGTVELYDANYDPLTGGSPRIDWHVAENETYFVTLTGTTAGTDLWLANLVDDSTSSLLVHGTAGDDVYKFDWTASTYQLAVNKVNYELASDAIASLTLDGGSGWDRLELRTGVGNDNAVFQPGRLDLAGTDYAATVTKTEEIIVHSGGGFDVAELHDSPDNDVLTATPTEVTLRGASFSSQALGFREVYAEAAAGGYDVASLYDSSGDDQFVGRAAVSGLRTAQSYNEVRAFDEVHAYAVNGGRDTADLYDSMGDDTFVAREDFARMSGDGYFTRAKLFEHVTGHASGGNDEAHLYDSAGDDTFFATPAAAWFSGEGWERRAENFARVFGYASSGNDTAIFEDSAGNDTFSATPTEATMAGPGFASTALRFESVAAESSHGGIDVASLYDSPGDDTLEALPGEVVFSGAGFRYHAKGFAEVHGYANSGGTDIASLFDSAGDDEFVSWPEWARLSGDGYFNRVKGFGQVHAYAKAGGNDLARLNGSSSDDTFVSDHAAGFARMITGETSSRAKFFGRVEAYAKTGGNDVATLRGTAGDDAFLADPVAATLTTDGMVTQAVRFNTALAIAGDGGTDTAELNDSPGDDVFTATPTQATLKGRGFQLVARAFAEVHAYARAGGSDTAVLYGSAGNDTYVGTSEFGKLNGVGYFVRAKFFTEVVVQGMGGNDLARLYDAPGKDEYLGDGQVKLNNDDGTSQIVPLSSPLIPLRPGNDELYAGYGVAQVRSAGRSHQVYGFSTVEAYSQNGGVDTERLETFHFKLLKYGGWITPPG
;
A
#
# COMPACT_ATOMS: atom_id res chain seq x y z
N MET A 1 -25.43 91.10 -56.70
CA MET A 1 -26.81 91.21 -57.21
C MET A 1 -27.32 89.81 -57.44
N ARG A 2 -28.42 89.42 -56.77
CA ARG A 2 -29.41 88.55 -57.41
C ARG A 2 -29.68 89.17 -58.78
N PHE A 3 -29.78 88.42 -59.85
CA PHE A 3 -30.95 88.58 -60.70
C PHE A 3 -31.02 87.49 -61.77
N GLU A 4 -32.22 86.94 -61.80
CA GLU A 4 -32.90 86.28 -62.90
C GLU A 4 -32.63 86.91 -64.28
N GLN A 5 -32.71 86.02 -65.28
CA GLN A 5 -33.18 86.21 -66.66
C GLN A 5 -32.62 87.37 -67.51
N MET A 6 -32.19 87.02 -68.73
CA MET A 6 -32.53 87.84 -69.90
C MET A 6 -32.51 87.06 -71.23
N GLU A 7 -33.71 86.94 -71.79
CA GLU A 7 -34.19 87.18 -73.17
C GLU A 7 -33.41 86.84 -74.45
N GLN A 8 -34.25 86.39 -75.41
CA GLN A 8 -34.08 86.27 -76.85
C GLN A 8 -33.63 87.56 -77.57
N ARG A 9 -32.99 87.38 -78.74
CA ARG A 9 -33.35 88.06 -80.00
C ARG A 9 -32.88 87.31 -81.28
N ALA A 10 -33.88 86.94 -82.09
CA ALA A 10 -34.07 87.20 -83.53
C ALA A 10 -33.21 86.58 -84.68
N LEU A 11 -33.92 85.71 -85.44
CA LEU A 11 -34.17 85.62 -86.91
C LEU A 11 -33.25 84.85 -87.91
N LEU A 12 -33.95 83.94 -88.63
CA LEU A 12 -33.86 83.49 -90.05
C LEU A 12 -32.71 82.53 -90.49
N SER A 13 -33.03 81.24 -90.76
CA SER A 13 -33.38 80.73 -92.11
C SER A 13 -33.34 79.18 -92.23
N VAL A 14 -34.52 78.59 -92.42
CA VAL A 14 -34.89 77.64 -93.50
C VAL A 14 -34.00 76.41 -93.76
N GLY A 15 -34.53 75.23 -93.38
CA GLY A 15 -35.02 74.29 -94.40
C GLY A 15 -34.34 72.92 -94.52
N GLY A 16 -34.88 71.94 -93.78
CA GLY A 16 -34.97 70.52 -94.15
C GLY A 16 -33.69 69.68 -94.03
N SER A 17 -33.70 68.38 -93.73
CA SER A 17 -34.72 67.39 -93.35
C SER A 17 -33.94 66.12 -92.96
N SER A 18 -34.44 65.37 -91.96
CA SER A 18 -34.07 63.98 -91.60
C SER A 18 -32.62 63.75 -91.12
N LEU A 19 -32.34 62.97 -90.08
CA LEU A 19 -32.87 61.65 -89.79
C LEU A 19 -33.02 61.44 -88.27
N PHE A 20 -34.05 60.66 -87.92
CA PHE A 20 -34.19 59.89 -86.69
C PHE A 20 -32.83 59.59 -86.04
N ALA A 21 -32.60 60.09 -84.82
CA ALA A 21 -31.64 59.44 -83.94
C ALA A 21 -32.26 58.09 -83.59
N VAL A 22 -32.02 57.10 -84.45
CA VAL A 22 -32.14 55.70 -84.08
C VAL A 22 -31.27 55.58 -82.84
N SER A 23 -31.82 55.18 -81.68
CA SER A 23 -30.97 54.71 -80.59
C SER A 23 -29.99 53.74 -81.23
N ALA A 24 -28.69 53.92 -81.00
CA ALA A 24 -27.73 52.99 -81.56
C ALA A 24 -28.16 51.60 -81.07
N ALA A 25 -28.62 50.73 -81.96
CA ALA A 25 -28.94 49.37 -81.55
C ALA A 25 -27.63 48.75 -81.07
N ALA A 26 -27.67 48.00 -79.97
CA ALA A 26 -26.52 47.24 -79.51
C ALA A 26 -25.91 46.46 -80.70
N PRO A 27 -24.57 46.37 -80.80
CA PRO A 27 -23.89 45.64 -81.86
C PRO A 27 -24.50 44.25 -82.09
N SER A 28 -24.63 43.80 -83.34
CA SER A 28 -25.28 42.52 -83.66
C SER A 28 -24.56 41.29 -83.10
N ASP A 29 -23.30 41.45 -82.71
CA ASP A 29 -22.41 40.47 -82.07
C ASP A 29 -22.45 40.55 -80.53
N THR A 30 -23.38 41.32 -79.96
CA THR A 30 -23.61 41.37 -78.50
C THR A 30 -23.87 39.97 -77.95
N THR A 31 -23.11 39.60 -76.92
CA THR A 31 -23.31 38.32 -76.21
C THR A 31 -24.22 38.53 -75.01
N ASP A 32 -25.35 37.85 -75.00
CA ASP A 32 -26.27 37.86 -73.85
C ASP A 32 -25.79 36.88 -72.77
N LEU A 33 -25.47 37.43 -71.60
CA LEU A 33 -25.03 36.70 -70.42
C LEU A 33 -26.22 36.25 -69.54
N GLY A 34 -27.43 36.74 -69.82
CA GLY A 34 -28.60 36.56 -68.98
C GLY A 34 -28.43 37.23 -67.62
N TYR A 35 -28.92 36.58 -66.56
CA TYR A 35 -28.71 37.07 -65.19
C TYR A 35 -27.23 36.99 -64.80
N VAL A 36 -26.70 38.10 -64.30
CA VAL A 36 -25.33 38.21 -63.79
C VAL A 36 -25.38 38.54 -62.31
N ASP A 37 -24.92 37.59 -61.50
CA ASP A 37 -24.45 37.75 -60.14
C ASP A 37 -22.93 37.99 -60.16
N TYR A 38 -22.13 37.00 -60.56
CA TYR A 38 -20.70 37.11 -60.80
C TYR A 38 -20.28 36.34 -62.06
N ARG A 39 -19.51 37.00 -62.93
CA ARG A 39 -18.95 36.39 -64.14
C ARG A 39 -17.51 36.82 -64.34
N GLU A 40 -16.66 35.82 -64.54
CA GLU A 40 -15.33 36.02 -65.10
C GLU A 40 -15.35 35.66 -66.59
N LEU A 41 -14.97 36.61 -67.42
CA LEU A 41 -14.97 36.49 -68.89
C LEU A 41 -13.58 36.86 -69.40
N SER A 42 -13.01 36.04 -70.28
CA SER A 42 -11.74 36.36 -70.94
C SER A 42 -12.01 36.71 -72.41
N THR A 43 -11.78 37.95 -72.80
CA THR A 43 -12.18 38.47 -74.11
C THR A 43 -11.34 39.66 -74.59
N GLY A 44 -11.61 40.19 -75.78
CA GLY A 44 -11.12 41.49 -76.26
C GLY A 44 -12.28 42.49 -76.35
N ASP A 45 -12.21 43.44 -77.29
CA ASP A 45 -13.31 44.38 -77.56
C ASP A 45 -14.60 43.60 -77.86
N GLN A 46 -15.60 43.76 -77.00
CA GLN A 46 -16.86 43.01 -77.05
C GLN A 46 -17.95 43.73 -76.27
N THR A 47 -19.20 43.61 -76.74
CA THR A 47 -20.39 44.05 -76.01
C THR A 47 -21.11 42.86 -75.38
N TYR A 48 -21.46 43.00 -74.10
CA TYR A 48 -22.23 42.02 -73.34
C TYR A 48 -23.56 42.63 -72.92
N GLN A 49 -24.65 41.91 -73.11
CA GLN A 49 -25.93 42.21 -72.49
C GLN A 49 -26.04 41.40 -71.20
N LEU A 50 -26.52 42.02 -70.12
CA LEU A 50 -26.77 41.35 -68.86
C LEU A 50 -28.07 41.84 -68.21
N THR A 51 -28.63 41.01 -67.34
CA THR A 51 -29.71 41.36 -66.43
C THR A 51 -29.19 41.31 -64.99
N THR A 52 -29.41 42.35 -64.22
CA THR A 52 -28.97 42.43 -62.82
C THR A 52 -29.74 41.42 -61.97
N ARG A 53 -29.02 40.73 -61.09
CA ARG A 53 -29.59 39.71 -60.21
C ARG A 53 -30.05 40.28 -58.87
N HIS A 54 -29.42 41.36 -58.42
CA HIS A 54 -29.64 42.02 -57.14
C HIS A 54 -29.74 43.53 -57.35
N ALA A 55 -30.49 44.21 -56.48
CA ALA A 55 -30.32 45.66 -56.31
C ALA A 55 -28.96 45.92 -55.64
N GLY A 56 -28.31 47.04 -55.96
CA GLY A 56 -26.98 47.37 -55.42
C GLY A 56 -26.04 47.88 -56.50
N ILE A 57 -24.76 47.57 -56.40
CA ILE A 57 -23.71 47.96 -57.33
C ILE A 57 -23.56 46.89 -58.41
N LEU A 58 -23.62 47.29 -59.68
CA LEU A 58 -23.10 46.55 -60.82
C LEU A 58 -21.66 47.01 -61.07
N THR A 59 -20.71 46.14 -60.79
CA THR A 59 -19.29 46.34 -61.05
C THR A 59 -18.89 45.66 -62.35
N ALA A 60 -18.15 46.40 -63.18
CA ALA A 60 -17.45 45.86 -64.33
C ALA A 60 -15.99 46.32 -64.27
N GLU A 61 -15.08 45.37 -64.07
CA GLU A 61 -13.66 45.65 -63.84
C GLU A 61 -12.78 44.80 -64.76
N LEU A 62 -11.80 45.45 -65.39
CA LEU A 62 -10.74 44.77 -66.12
C LEU A 62 -9.59 44.45 -65.17
N GLU A 63 -9.09 43.21 -65.17
CA GLU A 63 -7.97 42.77 -64.32
C GLU A 63 -6.72 43.66 -64.53
N THR A 64 -6.51 44.13 -65.76
CA THR A 64 -5.41 45.03 -66.12
C THR A 64 -5.94 46.28 -66.81
N ALA A 65 -5.30 47.43 -66.57
CA ALA A 65 -5.70 48.73 -67.12
C ALA A 65 -5.46 48.90 -68.64
N GLY A 66 -5.48 47.80 -69.40
CA GLY A 66 -5.20 47.73 -70.83
C GLY A 66 -6.39 48.05 -71.75
N GLY A 67 -7.46 48.67 -71.26
CA GLY A 67 -8.64 49.08 -72.02
C GLY A 67 -9.65 49.80 -71.14
N THR A 68 -10.83 50.12 -71.69
CA THR A 68 -11.92 50.81 -70.96
C THR A 68 -13.23 50.07 -71.05
N VAL A 69 -14.03 50.20 -70.00
CA VAL A 69 -15.39 49.71 -69.91
C VAL A 69 -16.34 50.89 -70.15
N GLU A 70 -17.44 50.64 -70.85
CA GLU A 70 -18.56 51.56 -71.04
C GLU A 70 -19.87 50.84 -70.68
N LEU A 71 -20.75 51.49 -69.92
CA LEU A 71 -22.03 50.97 -69.45
C LEU A 71 -23.18 51.72 -70.12
N TYR A 72 -24.18 50.98 -70.60
CA TYR A 72 -25.38 51.50 -71.25
C TYR A 72 -26.65 50.93 -70.62
N ASP A 73 -27.74 51.69 -70.68
CA ASP A 73 -29.05 51.25 -70.22
C ASP A 73 -29.73 50.25 -71.17
N ALA A 74 -30.95 49.81 -70.85
CA ALA A 74 -31.72 48.86 -71.65
C ALA A 74 -32.04 49.31 -73.09
N ASN A 75 -31.98 50.61 -73.38
CA ASN A 75 -32.17 51.17 -74.73
C ASN A 75 -30.83 51.36 -75.48
N TYR A 76 -29.72 50.95 -74.86
CA TYR A 76 -28.35 51.16 -75.33
C TYR A 76 -27.94 52.65 -75.33
N ASP A 77 -28.50 53.45 -74.42
CA ASP A 77 -28.05 54.83 -74.18
C ASP A 77 -26.89 54.85 -73.14
N PRO A 78 -25.78 55.57 -73.40
CA PRO A 78 -24.59 55.53 -72.53
C PRO A 78 -24.87 56.15 -71.16
N LEU A 79 -24.53 55.42 -70.10
CA LEU A 79 -24.65 55.85 -68.71
C LEU A 79 -23.34 56.40 -68.17
N THR A 80 -22.25 55.64 -68.33
CA THR A 80 -20.90 56.00 -67.86
C THR A 80 -19.85 55.19 -68.63
N GLY A 81 -18.59 55.62 -68.64
CA GLY A 81 -17.55 54.93 -69.40
C GLY A 81 -16.17 55.57 -69.32
N GLY A 82 -15.19 54.98 -70.02
CA GLY A 82 -13.83 55.52 -70.16
C GLY A 82 -12.89 55.20 -69.00
N SER A 83 -13.25 54.22 -68.17
CA SER A 83 -12.46 53.75 -67.02
C SER A 83 -12.21 52.24 -67.13
N PRO A 84 -11.10 51.69 -66.63
CA PRO A 84 -10.90 50.24 -66.54
C PRO A 84 -11.86 49.58 -65.52
N ARG A 85 -12.53 50.38 -64.68
CA ARG A 85 -13.55 49.93 -63.73
C ARG A 85 -14.76 50.88 -63.70
N ILE A 86 -15.95 50.30 -63.66
CA ILE A 86 -17.21 51.00 -63.40
C ILE A 86 -17.88 50.33 -62.21
N ASP A 87 -18.35 51.15 -61.25
CA ASP A 87 -19.29 50.76 -60.20
C ASP A 87 -20.55 51.61 -60.39
N TRP A 88 -21.70 50.98 -60.63
CA TRP A 88 -22.95 51.67 -60.93
C TRP A 88 -24.13 51.12 -60.13
N HIS A 89 -24.91 51.99 -59.47
CA HIS A 89 -26.09 51.53 -58.73
C HIS A 89 -27.25 51.16 -59.66
N VAL A 90 -27.81 49.97 -59.44
CA VAL A 90 -28.87 49.34 -60.24
C VAL A 90 -30.00 48.83 -59.35
N ALA A 91 -31.19 48.70 -59.90
CA ALA A 91 -32.26 47.90 -59.30
C ALA A 91 -32.18 46.44 -59.77
N GLU A 92 -32.87 45.56 -59.05
CA GLU A 92 -32.98 44.14 -59.43
C GLU A 92 -33.78 43.97 -60.74
N ASN A 93 -33.39 43.01 -61.57
CA ASN A 93 -34.06 42.67 -62.84
C ASN A 93 -34.01 43.78 -63.91
N GLU A 94 -33.00 44.64 -63.88
CA GLU A 94 -32.74 45.65 -64.91
C GLU A 94 -31.75 45.13 -65.95
N THR A 95 -31.93 45.52 -67.22
CA THR A 95 -31.05 45.13 -68.32
C THR A 95 -30.04 46.23 -68.61
N TYR A 96 -28.77 45.87 -68.72
CA TYR A 96 -27.67 46.76 -69.07
C TYR A 96 -26.79 46.15 -70.16
N PHE A 97 -26.04 47.01 -70.83
CA PHE A 97 -24.99 46.58 -71.76
C PHE A 97 -23.63 47.08 -71.28
N VAL A 98 -22.65 46.19 -71.28
CA VAL A 98 -21.25 46.48 -70.95
C VAL A 98 -20.43 46.30 -72.21
N THR A 99 -19.82 47.38 -72.69
CA THR A 99 -18.96 47.38 -73.88
C THR A 99 -17.51 47.60 -73.48
N LEU A 100 -16.64 46.69 -73.93
CA LEU A 100 -15.21 46.80 -73.79
C LEU A 100 -14.61 47.46 -75.03
N THR A 101 -13.75 48.45 -74.81
CA THR A 101 -13.05 49.19 -75.87
C THR A 101 -11.56 49.30 -75.59
N GLY A 102 -10.75 49.09 -76.63
CA GLY A 102 -9.30 49.13 -76.52
C GLY A 102 -8.68 47.94 -75.77
N THR A 103 -9.42 46.86 -75.50
CA THR A 103 -8.92 45.66 -74.84
C THR A 103 -8.32 44.66 -75.83
N THR A 104 -7.33 43.91 -75.40
CA THR A 104 -6.71 42.84 -76.21
C THR A 104 -7.40 41.51 -75.95
N ALA A 105 -7.48 40.63 -76.95
CA ALA A 105 -8.06 39.29 -76.76
C ALA A 105 -7.35 38.53 -75.62
N GLY A 106 -8.13 38.06 -74.65
CA GLY A 106 -7.63 37.41 -73.43
C GLY A 106 -7.47 38.34 -72.24
N THR A 107 -7.98 39.58 -72.32
CA THR A 107 -8.15 40.43 -71.14
C THR A 107 -9.33 39.90 -70.31
N ASP A 108 -9.10 39.71 -69.01
CA ASP A 108 -10.13 39.26 -68.09
C ASP A 108 -11.00 40.44 -67.62
N LEU A 109 -12.32 40.26 -67.76
CA LEU A 109 -13.38 41.11 -67.28
C LEU A 109 -14.08 40.39 -66.13
N TRP A 110 -14.17 41.05 -64.99
CA TRP A 110 -15.00 40.64 -63.85
C TRP A 110 -16.26 41.50 -63.81
N LEU A 111 -17.41 40.84 -63.96
CA LEU A 111 -18.71 41.44 -63.75
C LEU A 111 -19.26 40.95 -62.42
N ALA A 112 -19.68 41.86 -61.54
CA ALA A 112 -20.23 41.52 -60.24
C ALA A 112 -21.46 42.38 -59.92
N ASN A 113 -22.51 41.77 -59.37
CA ASN A 113 -23.72 42.42 -58.87
C ASN A 113 -24.10 41.77 -57.55
N LEU A 114 -23.17 41.83 -56.59
CA LEU A 114 -23.24 41.11 -55.32
C LEU A 114 -23.30 42.03 -54.09
N VAL A 115 -23.08 43.34 -54.24
CA VAL A 115 -22.92 44.26 -53.10
C VAL A 115 -23.94 45.38 -53.17
N ASP A 116 -24.61 45.67 -52.06
CA ASP A 116 -25.49 46.84 -51.88
C ASP A 116 -25.09 47.61 -50.62
N ASP A 117 -24.55 48.81 -50.82
CA ASP A 117 -24.12 49.77 -49.80
C ASP A 117 -25.07 50.99 -49.71
N SER A 118 -26.28 50.89 -50.27
CA SER A 118 -27.25 51.99 -50.28
C SER A 118 -27.82 52.35 -48.91
N THR A 119 -27.60 51.50 -47.91
CA THR A 119 -27.99 51.71 -46.52
C THR A 119 -26.81 51.52 -45.57
N SER A 120 -26.99 51.85 -44.29
CA SER A 120 -25.95 51.58 -43.29
C SER A 120 -25.73 50.10 -43.00
N SER A 121 -26.57 49.22 -43.56
CA SER A 121 -26.35 47.77 -43.58
C SER A 121 -25.86 47.37 -44.97
N LEU A 122 -24.57 47.07 -45.07
CA LEU A 122 -23.94 46.53 -46.27
C LEU A 122 -24.48 45.13 -46.53
N LEU A 123 -25.18 44.92 -47.64
CA LEU A 123 -25.65 43.62 -48.07
C LEU A 123 -24.64 43.02 -49.05
N VAL A 124 -24.24 41.78 -48.81
CA VAL A 124 -23.35 41.01 -49.69
C VAL A 124 -24.02 39.69 -50.02
N HIS A 125 -24.15 39.40 -51.30
CA HIS A 125 -24.71 38.17 -51.83
C HIS A 125 -23.60 37.27 -52.36
N GLY A 126 -23.83 35.96 -52.30
CA GLY A 126 -23.05 34.95 -52.98
C GLY A 126 -23.76 34.35 -54.18
N THR A 127 -23.08 33.40 -54.78
CA THR A 127 -23.40 32.76 -56.04
C THR A 127 -23.86 31.32 -55.78
N ALA A 128 -23.85 30.49 -56.83
CA ALA A 128 -24.11 29.07 -56.73
C ALA A 128 -22.84 28.20 -56.73
N GLY A 129 -21.66 28.82 -56.78
CA GLY A 129 -20.36 28.15 -56.63
C GLY A 129 -19.58 28.79 -55.48
N ASP A 130 -18.37 28.26 -55.24
CA ASP A 130 -17.51 28.66 -54.13
C ASP A 130 -17.13 30.16 -54.20
N ASP A 131 -17.53 30.93 -53.20
CA ASP A 131 -17.25 32.35 -53.08
C ASP A 131 -16.24 32.66 -51.96
N VAL A 132 -15.44 33.72 -52.14
CA VAL A 132 -14.46 34.18 -51.15
C VAL A 132 -14.70 35.62 -50.77
N TYR A 133 -14.82 35.87 -49.47
CA TYR A 133 -15.09 37.19 -48.89
C TYR A 133 -13.98 37.61 -47.94
N LYS A 134 -13.62 38.89 -47.99
CA LYS A 134 -12.76 39.52 -46.98
C LYS A 134 -13.34 40.84 -46.53
N PHE A 135 -13.37 41.08 -45.22
CA PHE A 135 -13.84 42.34 -44.66
C PHE A 135 -12.99 42.78 -43.47
N ASP A 136 -12.65 44.07 -43.39
CA ASP A 136 -11.79 44.62 -42.34
C ASP A 136 -12.40 45.89 -41.71
N TRP A 137 -12.80 45.80 -40.44
CA TRP A 137 -13.34 46.91 -39.64
C TRP A 137 -12.26 47.83 -39.04
N THR A 138 -10.96 47.52 -39.22
CA THR A 138 -9.86 48.33 -38.66
C THR A 138 -9.43 49.47 -39.59
N ALA A 139 -9.78 49.39 -40.88
CA ALA A 139 -9.36 50.36 -41.88
C ALA A 139 -10.16 51.67 -41.77
N SER A 140 -9.50 52.82 -42.03
CA SER A 140 -10.16 54.12 -42.13
C SER A 140 -11.12 54.26 -43.33
N THR A 141 -11.05 53.30 -44.24
CA THR A 141 -11.94 53.09 -45.37
C THR A 141 -12.07 51.58 -45.46
N TYR A 142 -13.26 51.04 -45.21
CA TYR A 142 -13.43 49.60 -45.13
C TYR A 142 -13.16 48.99 -46.50
N GLN A 143 -12.45 47.87 -46.49
CA GLN A 143 -12.11 47.10 -47.67
C GLN A 143 -12.97 45.85 -47.65
N LEU A 144 -13.86 45.73 -48.64
CA LEU A 144 -14.61 44.50 -48.90
C LEU A 144 -14.03 43.86 -50.16
N ALA A 145 -13.56 42.63 -50.07
CA ALA A 145 -13.30 41.80 -51.25
C ALA A 145 -14.43 40.78 -51.40
N VAL A 146 -14.99 40.69 -52.61
CA VAL A 146 -15.91 39.62 -53.02
C VAL A 146 -15.32 38.96 -54.27
N ASN A 147 -14.90 37.71 -54.13
CA ASN A 147 -14.12 36.98 -55.13
C ASN A 147 -12.86 37.77 -55.55
N LYS A 148 -12.80 38.22 -56.80
CA LYS A 148 -11.68 39.02 -57.33
C LYS A 148 -11.91 40.53 -57.28
N VAL A 149 -13.13 40.97 -56.95
CA VAL A 149 -13.52 42.39 -56.97
C VAL A 149 -13.37 42.99 -55.57
N ASN A 150 -12.65 44.11 -55.48
CA ASN A 150 -12.45 44.84 -54.22
C ASN A 150 -13.31 46.11 -54.18
N TYR A 151 -13.85 46.48 -53.02
CA TYR A 151 -14.69 47.66 -52.81
C TYR A 151 -14.09 48.50 -51.70
N GLU A 152 -13.97 49.80 -51.95
CA GLU A 152 -13.59 50.80 -50.95
C GLU A 152 -14.85 51.48 -50.43
N LEU A 153 -15.16 51.27 -49.14
CA LEU A 153 -16.40 51.71 -48.52
C LEU A 153 -16.10 52.77 -47.46
N ALA A 154 -16.89 53.85 -47.45
CA ALA A 154 -16.77 54.90 -46.45
C ALA A 154 -17.14 54.36 -45.06
N SER A 155 -16.19 54.39 -44.12
CA SER A 155 -16.33 53.73 -42.83
C SER A 155 -17.41 54.33 -41.93
N ASP A 156 -17.75 55.60 -42.12
CA ASP A 156 -18.81 56.31 -41.41
C ASP A 156 -20.22 56.03 -41.96
N ALA A 157 -20.31 55.41 -43.14
CA ALA A 157 -21.57 55.06 -43.78
C ALA A 157 -22.08 53.67 -43.39
N ILE A 158 -21.19 52.75 -43.01
CA ILE A 158 -21.53 51.33 -42.78
C ILE A 158 -21.45 51.00 -41.29
N ALA A 159 -22.57 50.53 -40.73
CA ALA A 159 -22.70 50.08 -39.34
C ALA A 159 -22.94 48.57 -39.22
N SER A 160 -23.34 47.88 -40.29
CA SER A 160 -23.48 46.43 -40.27
C SER A 160 -23.17 45.77 -41.60
N LEU A 161 -22.72 44.51 -41.55
CA LEU A 161 -22.58 43.61 -42.70
C LEU A 161 -23.65 42.51 -42.62
N THR A 162 -24.40 42.29 -43.69
CA THR A 162 -25.22 41.09 -43.87
C THR A 162 -24.72 40.35 -45.10
N LEU A 163 -24.29 39.11 -44.91
CA LEU A 163 -23.72 38.27 -45.97
C LEU A 163 -24.51 36.96 -46.09
N ASP A 164 -24.91 36.59 -47.30
CA ASP A 164 -25.46 35.27 -47.62
C ASP A 164 -24.58 34.64 -48.71
N GLY A 165 -23.76 33.64 -48.37
CA GLY A 165 -22.81 33.01 -49.30
C GLY A 165 -23.47 32.19 -50.41
N GLY A 166 -24.76 31.87 -50.26
CA GLY A 166 -25.50 31.17 -51.31
C GLY A 166 -25.29 29.65 -51.27
N SER A 167 -24.79 29.07 -52.34
CA SER A 167 -24.48 27.64 -52.42
C SER A 167 -23.08 27.47 -52.96
N GLY A 168 -22.37 26.46 -52.52
CA GLY A 168 -20.95 26.32 -52.80
C GLY A 168 -20.24 25.97 -51.50
N TRP A 169 -18.92 25.98 -51.54
CA TRP A 169 -18.10 26.02 -50.34
C TRP A 169 -17.56 27.45 -50.17
N ASP A 170 -18.21 28.22 -49.32
CA ASP A 170 -17.95 29.66 -49.23
C ASP A 170 -17.01 29.97 -48.06
N ARG A 171 -16.12 30.95 -48.26
CA ARG A 171 -15.09 31.34 -47.28
C ARG A 171 -15.17 32.82 -46.93
N LEU A 172 -15.30 33.14 -45.66
CA LEU A 172 -15.18 34.49 -45.11
C LEU A 172 -13.93 34.64 -44.24
N GLU A 173 -13.16 35.71 -44.46
CA GLU A 173 -12.11 36.18 -43.56
C GLU A 173 -12.42 37.61 -43.09
N LEU A 174 -12.64 37.78 -41.79
CA LEU A 174 -13.08 39.04 -41.19
C LEU A 174 -12.08 39.51 -40.13
N ARG A 175 -11.80 40.82 -40.08
CA ARG A 175 -11.05 41.46 -38.98
C ARG A 175 -11.98 42.38 -38.19
N THR A 176 -12.02 42.17 -36.87
CA THR A 176 -12.83 42.95 -35.94
C THR A 176 -12.12 44.26 -35.57
N GLY A 177 -12.85 45.18 -34.92
CA GLY A 177 -12.30 46.44 -34.42
C GLY A 177 -11.38 46.24 -33.21
N VAL A 178 -10.89 47.35 -32.64
CA VAL A 178 -9.99 47.34 -31.45
C VAL A 178 -10.75 47.38 -30.10
N GLY A 179 -12.08 47.29 -30.15
CA GLY A 179 -12.96 47.30 -28.98
C GLY A 179 -13.31 45.88 -28.54
N ASN A 180 -14.18 45.75 -27.54
CA ASN A 180 -14.65 44.41 -27.15
C ASN A 180 -15.66 43.90 -28.18
N ASP A 181 -15.40 42.71 -28.70
CA ASP A 181 -16.22 42.05 -29.70
C ASP A 181 -16.73 40.70 -29.20
N ASN A 182 -17.95 40.33 -29.61
CA ASN A 182 -18.54 39.01 -29.36
C ASN A 182 -18.88 38.32 -30.69
N ALA A 183 -18.34 37.14 -30.92
CA ALA A 183 -18.55 36.36 -32.15
C ALA A 183 -19.20 35.02 -31.83
N VAL A 184 -20.37 34.74 -32.41
CA VAL A 184 -21.07 33.46 -32.27
C VAL A 184 -21.04 32.73 -33.60
N PHE A 185 -20.35 31.59 -33.63
CA PHE A 185 -20.19 30.71 -34.78
C PHE A 185 -21.15 29.52 -34.67
N GLN A 186 -21.87 29.26 -35.74
CA GLN A 186 -22.69 28.06 -35.95
C GLN A 186 -22.26 27.43 -37.29
N PRO A 187 -22.53 26.14 -37.55
CA PRO A 187 -22.28 25.57 -38.87
C PRO A 187 -22.95 26.39 -39.97
N GLY A 188 -22.15 26.97 -40.87
CA GLY A 188 -22.62 27.81 -41.96
C GLY A 188 -23.02 29.24 -41.58
N ARG A 189 -22.75 29.73 -40.35
CA ARG A 189 -23.24 31.02 -39.86
C ARG A 189 -22.33 31.70 -38.83
N LEU A 190 -22.26 33.04 -38.90
CA LEU A 190 -21.63 33.90 -37.89
C LEU A 190 -22.57 35.05 -37.52
N ASP A 191 -22.75 35.28 -36.22
CA ASP A 191 -23.29 36.52 -35.68
C ASP A 191 -22.17 37.23 -34.90
N LEU A 192 -21.78 38.43 -35.33
CA LEU A 192 -20.74 39.26 -34.72
C LEU A 192 -21.35 40.55 -34.19
N ALA A 193 -21.03 40.91 -32.96
CA ALA A 193 -21.38 42.18 -32.35
C ALA A 193 -20.13 42.86 -31.79
N GLY A 194 -19.73 43.98 -32.40
CA GLY A 194 -18.75 44.91 -31.85
C GLY A 194 -19.41 46.10 -31.17
N THR A 195 -18.60 47.07 -30.74
CA THR A 195 -19.11 48.26 -30.03
C THR A 195 -20.02 49.14 -30.90
N ASP A 196 -19.61 49.41 -32.14
CA ASP A 196 -20.29 50.32 -33.07
C ASP A 196 -20.63 49.66 -34.42
N TYR A 197 -20.43 48.34 -34.53
CA TYR A 197 -20.68 47.58 -35.76
C TYR A 197 -21.17 46.16 -35.48
N ALA A 198 -21.78 45.51 -36.47
CA ALA A 198 -22.22 44.12 -36.38
C ALA A 198 -22.06 43.39 -37.71
N ALA A 199 -22.01 42.06 -37.69
CA ALA A 199 -22.12 41.24 -38.89
C ALA A 199 -23.05 40.05 -38.69
N THR A 200 -23.87 39.74 -39.69
CA THR A 200 -24.64 38.49 -39.77
C THR A 200 -24.29 37.82 -41.09
N VAL A 201 -23.74 36.62 -41.00
CA VAL A 201 -23.24 35.85 -42.14
C VAL A 201 -23.97 34.52 -42.16
N THR A 202 -24.52 34.10 -43.29
CA THR A 202 -25.23 32.84 -43.45
C THR A 202 -24.79 32.12 -44.71
N LYS A 203 -24.97 30.78 -44.71
CA LYS A 203 -24.53 29.89 -45.80
C LYS A 203 -23.06 30.12 -46.15
N THR A 204 -22.18 29.98 -45.16
CA THR A 204 -20.74 30.12 -45.35
C THR A 204 -20.00 29.09 -44.52
N GLU A 205 -19.37 28.12 -45.19
CA GLU A 205 -18.81 26.93 -44.57
C GLU A 205 -17.48 27.20 -43.86
N GLU A 206 -16.63 28.07 -44.39
CA GLU A 206 -15.35 28.44 -43.76
C GLU A 206 -15.39 29.89 -43.27
N ILE A 207 -15.36 30.09 -41.95
CA ILE A 207 -15.42 31.42 -41.34
C ILE A 207 -14.19 31.62 -40.46
N ILE A 208 -13.44 32.69 -40.75
CA ILE A 208 -12.23 33.08 -40.01
C ILE A 208 -12.43 34.49 -39.49
N VAL A 209 -12.35 34.68 -38.18
CA VAL A 209 -12.45 35.99 -37.53
C VAL A 209 -11.16 36.28 -36.77
N HIS A 210 -10.50 37.38 -37.12
CA HIS A 210 -9.36 37.91 -36.39
C HIS A 210 -9.82 39.04 -35.45
N SER A 211 -9.56 38.86 -34.16
CA SER A 211 -9.67 39.93 -33.16
C SER A 211 -8.74 41.10 -33.53
N GLY A 212 -9.28 42.33 -33.52
CA GLY A 212 -8.50 43.57 -33.59
C GLY A 212 -7.91 44.01 -32.25
N GLY A 213 -8.11 43.21 -31.20
CA GLY A 213 -7.73 43.47 -29.81
C GLY A 213 -8.91 43.98 -28.99
N GLY A 214 -8.83 43.82 -27.67
CA GLY A 214 -9.98 44.07 -26.78
C GLY A 214 -10.11 42.95 -25.77
N PHE A 215 -11.20 42.95 -25.01
CA PHE A 215 -11.65 41.75 -24.30
C PHE A 215 -12.69 41.07 -25.17
N ASP A 216 -12.22 40.21 -26.08
CA ASP A 216 -13.06 39.60 -27.09
C ASP A 216 -13.44 38.17 -26.71
N VAL A 217 -14.69 37.82 -27.01
CA VAL A 217 -15.29 36.53 -26.69
C VAL A 217 -15.76 35.85 -27.98
N ALA A 218 -15.49 34.56 -28.12
CA ALA A 218 -16.04 33.73 -29.18
C ALA A 218 -16.83 32.56 -28.60
N GLU A 219 -18.00 32.27 -29.17
CA GLU A 219 -18.81 31.08 -28.92
C GLU A 219 -18.85 30.24 -30.19
N LEU A 220 -18.42 28.98 -30.14
CA LEU A 220 -18.38 28.07 -31.29
C LEU A 220 -19.32 26.88 -31.04
N HIS A 221 -20.26 26.64 -31.96
CA HIS A 221 -21.18 25.51 -31.89
C HIS A 221 -20.85 24.43 -32.93
N ASP A 222 -21.01 23.17 -32.52
CA ASP A 222 -20.85 21.97 -33.31
C ASP A 222 -21.97 21.76 -34.35
N SER A 223 -21.77 20.73 -35.16
CA SER A 223 -22.73 20.12 -36.05
C SER A 223 -23.21 18.77 -35.47
N PRO A 224 -24.27 18.16 -36.02
CA PRO A 224 -24.70 16.83 -35.58
C PRO A 224 -23.75 15.66 -35.96
N ASP A 225 -22.65 15.95 -36.67
CA ASP A 225 -21.63 14.98 -37.08
C ASP A 225 -20.41 15.09 -36.17
N ASN A 226 -19.49 14.13 -36.23
CA ASN A 226 -18.26 14.18 -35.43
C ASN A 226 -17.39 15.39 -35.78
N ASP A 227 -17.11 16.21 -34.78
CA ASP A 227 -16.36 17.44 -34.90
C ASP A 227 -15.05 17.40 -34.10
N VAL A 228 -14.10 18.22 -34.55
CA VAL A 228 -12.78 18.32 -33.93
C VAL A 228 -12.47 19.77 -33.61
N LEU A 229 -12.13 20.02 -32.36
CA LEU A 229 -11.64 21.31 -31.88
C LEU A 229 -10.15 21.27 -31.60
N THR A 230 -9.43 22.27 -32.08
CA THR A 230 -8.03 22.56 -31.71
C THR A 230 -7.94 23.99 -31.20
N ALA A 231 -7.45 24.17 -29.98
CA ALA A 231 -7.31 25.47 -29.33
C ALA A 231 -5.89 25.68 -28.83
N THR A 232 -5.24 26.71 -29.33
CA THR A 232 -4.01 27.30 -28.78
C THR A 232 -4.36 28.59 -28.04
N PRO A 233 -3.41 29.25 -27.35
CA PRO A 233 -3.67 30.54 -26.71
C PRO A 233 -4.07 31.66 -27.68
N THR A 234 -3.77 31.52 -28.98
CA THR A 234 -3.99 32.58 -29.98
C THR A 234 -4.96 32.21 -31.09
N GLU A 235 -5.38 30.95 -31.17
CA GLU A 235 -6.19 30.43 -32.27
C GLU A 235 -7.03 29.26 -31.78
N VAL A 236 -8.34 29.34 -32.02
CA VAL A 236 -9.28 28.24 -31.80
C VAL A 236 -9.99 27.91 -33.09
N THR A 237 -9.97 26.64 -33.46
CA THR A 237 -10.57 26.10 -34.67
C THR A 237 -11.50 24.95 -34.31
N LEU A 238 -12.79 25.06 -34.66
CA LEU A 238 -13.77 23.97 -34.65
C LEU A 238 -14.07 23.56 -36.09
N ARG A 239 -13.90 22.28 -36.41
CA ARG A 239 -14.10 21.73 -37.75
C ARG A 239 -15.03 20.53 -37.71
N GLY A 240 -15.99 20.54 -38.62
CA GLY A 240 -16.82 19.39 -38.97
C GLY A 240 -16.67 19.00 -40.42
N ALA A 241 -17.43 17.99 -40.84
CA ALA A 241 -17.46 17.55 -42.23
C ALA A 241 -17.91 18.64 -43.22
N SER A 242 -18.74 19.57 -42.74
CA SER A 242 -19.43 20.58 -43.55
C SER A 242 -19.07 22.03 -43.20
N PHE A 243 -18.20 22.26 -42.20
CA PHE A 243 -17.86 23.62 -41.77
C PHE A 243 -16.49 23.71 -41.10
N SER A 244 -15.94 24.93 -41.03
CA SER A 244 -14.72 25.29 -40.31
C SER A 244 -14.85 26.69 -39.72
N SER A 245 -14.96 26.78 -38.40
CA SER A 245 -15.02 28.03 -37.64
C SER A 245 -13.67 28.31 -36.96
N GLN A 246 -13.05 29.46 -37.27
CA GLN A 246 -11.75 29.85 -36.71
C GLN A 246 -11.84 31.22 -36.04
N ALA A 247 -11.48 31.27 -34.76
CA ALA A 247 -11.37 32.48 -33.95
C ALA A 247 -9.89 32.72 -33.62
N LEU A 248 -9.33 33.84 -34.09
CA LEU A 248 -7.92 34.20 -33.89
C LEU A 248 -7.79 35.43 -32.98
N GLY A 249 -6.95 35.34 -31.95
CA GLY A 249 -6.64 36.43 -31.02
C GLY A 249 -7.71 36.72 -29.96
N PHE A 250 -8.81 35.95 -29.94
CA PHE A 250 -9.86 36.08 -28.94
C PHE A 250 -9.34 35.71 -27.54
N ARG A 251 -9.79 36.45 -26.52
CA ARG A 251 -9.33 36.28 -25.14
C ARG A 251 -10.04 35.13 -24.45
N GLU A 252 -11.35 35.00 -24.66
CA GLU A 252 -12.12 33.87 -24.17
C GLU A 252 -12.81 33.16 -25.33
N VAL A 253 -12.68 31.85 -25.39
CA VAL A 253 -13.38 31.03 -26.38
C VAL A 253 -14.13 29.92 -25.67
N TYR A 254 -15.43 29.86 -25.93
CA TYR A 254 -16.34 28.83 -25.44
C TYR A 254 -16.79 27.99 -26.63
N ALA A 255 -16.52 26.69 -26.62
CA ALA A 255 -17.00 25.77 -27.64
C ALA A 255 -17.97 24.76 -27.04
N GLU A 256 -19.08 24.50 -27.73
CA GLU A 256 -20.15 23.62 -27.28
C GLU A 256 -20.42 22.53 -28.32
N ALA A 257 -20.31 21.27 -27.89
CA ALA A 257 -20.57 20.06 -28.66
C ALA A 257 -21.93 19.45 -28.24
N ALA A 258 -23.03 20.13 -28.52
CA ALA A 258 -24.37 19.76 -28.03
C ALA A 258 -25.34 19.30 -29.14
N ALA A 259 -24.94 19.37 -30.41
CA ALA A 259 -25.73 18.92 -31.54
C ALA A 259 -25.62 17.39 -31.76
N GLY A 260 -24.70 16.74 -31.05
CA GLY A 260 -24.45 15.30 -31.08
C GLY A 260 -23.39 14.95 -32.11
N GLY A 261 -22.86 13.74 -32.04
CA GLY A 261 -21.63 13.40 -32.75
C GLY A 261 -20.75 12.58 -31.81
N TYR A 262 -19.50 12.38 -32.22
CA TYR A 262 -18.43 11.99 -31.31
C TYR A 262 -17.32 13.02 -31.44
N ASP A 263 -17.24 13.91 -30.48
CA ASP A 263 -16.54 15.18 -30.59
C ASP A 263 -15.27 15.20 -29.75
N VAL A 264 -14.19 15.70 -30.34
CA VAL A 264 -12.85 15.67 -29.73
C VAL A 264 -12.24 17.06 -29.66
N ALA A 265 -11.83 17.48 -28.47
CA ALA A 265 -11.14 18.74 -28.23
C ALA A 265 -9.66 18.55 -27.85
N SER A 266 -8.77 19.34 -28.43
CA SER A 266 -7.36 19.45 -28.06
C SER A 266 -7.03 20.89 -27.66
N LEU A 267 -6.64 21.10 -26.40
CA LEU A 267 -6.27 22.39 -25.82
C LEU A 267 -4.74 22.44 -25.57
N TYR A 268 -4.08 23.51 -25.97
CA TYR A 268 -2.63 23.69 -25.85
C TYR A 268 -2.28 24.89 -24.97
N ASP A 269 -1.27 24.70 -24.14
CA ASP A 269 -0.69 25.68 -23.22
C ASP A 269 -0.02 26.87 -23.93
N SER A 270 0.37 27.84 -23.11
CA SER A 270 1.25 28.95 -23.43
C SER A 270 2.66 28.66 -22.92
N SER A 271 3.58 29.61 -23.05
CA SER A 271 4.94 29.47 -22.51
C SER A 271 5.07 29.86 -21.02
N GLY A 272 3.95 29.97 -20.31
CA GLY A 272 3.87 30.39 -18.91
C GLY A 272 3.15 29.34 -18.08
N ASP A 273 3.00 29.58 -16.78
CA ASP A 273 2.32 28.64 -15.89
C ASP A 273 0.82 28.63 -16.18
N ASP A 274 0.31 27.49 -16.64
CA ASP A 274 -1.05 27.30 -17.09
C ASP A 274 -1.82 26.29 -16.24
N GLN A 275 -3.15 26.40 -16.27
CA GLN A 275 -4.05 25.55 -15.48
C GLN A 275 -5.11 24.92 -16.37
N PHE A 276 -5.12 23.58 -16.40
CA PHE A 276 -6.19 22.78 -16.98
C PHE A 276 -7.16 22.29 -15.91
N VAL A 277 -8.46 22.40 -16.17
CA VAL A 277 -9.50 21.75 -15.38
C VAL A 277 -10.31 20.85 -16.30
N GLY A 278 -10.29 19.55 -16.05
CA GLY A 278 -11.08 18.55 -16.76
C GLY A 278 -12.27 18.07 -15.93
N ARG A 279 -13.49 18.09 -16.49
CA ARG A 279 -14.69 17.50 -15.89
C ARG A 279 -15.50 16.79 -16.96
N ALA A 280 -16.42 15.92 -16.57
CA ALA A 280 -17.28 15.18 -17.49
C ALA A 280 -18.08 16.05 -18.46
N ALA A 281 -18.62 17.18 -18.00
CA ALA A 281 -19.47 18.05 -18.85
C ALA A 281 -18.76 19.29 -19.41
N VAL A 282 -17.67 19.72 -18.77
CA VAL A 282 -16.98 20.97 -19.11
C VAL A 282 -15.52 20.87 -18.74
N SER A 283 -14.65 21.25 -19.67
CA SER A 283 -13.21 21.32 -19.45
C SER A 283 -12.68 22.67 -19.94
N GLY A 284 -11.61 23.16 -19.33
CA GLY A 284 -11.04 24.45 -19.73
C GLY A 284 -9.55 24.55 -19.44
N LEU A 285 -8.85 25.24 -20.33
CA LEU A 285 -7.43 25.58 -20.17
C LEU A 285 -7.30 27.10 -20.04
N ARG A 286 -6.71 27.54 -18.93
CA ARG A 286 -6.49 28.95 -18.62
C ARG A 286 -5.00 29.26 -18.67
N THR A 287 -4.70 30.35 -19.36
CA THR A 287 -3.37 30.97 -19.39
C THR A 287 -3.42 32.37 -18.79
N ALA A 288 -2.28 33.06 -18.75
CA ALA A 288 -2.23 34.46 -18.32
C ALA A 288 -3.01 35.41 -19.25
N GLN A 289 -3.21 35.05 -20.53
CA GLN A 289 -3.78 35.93 -21.56
C GLN A 289 -5.05 35.37 -22.22
N SER A 290 -5.34 34.08 -22.07
CA SER A 290 -6.46 33.41 -22.73
C SER A 290 -7.18 32.41 -21.83
N TYR A 291 -8.43 32.12 -22.17
CA TYR A 291 -9.22 31.05 -21.56
C TYR A 291 -10.02 30.32 -22.65
N ASN A 292 -9.74 29.02 -22.81
CA ASN A 292 -10.43 28.16 -23.76
C ASN A 292 -11.25 27.13 -22.98
N GLU A 293 -12.58 27.17 -23.11
CA GLU A 293 -13.53 26.26 -22.46
C GLU A 293 -14.27 25.43 -23.51
N VAL A 294 -14.41 24.14 -23.25
CA VAL A 294 -15.12 23.18 -24.10
C VAL A 294 -16.20 22.49 -23.28
N ARG A 295 -17.41 22.38 -23.85
CA ARG A 295 -18.59 21.79 -23.20
C ARG A 295 -19.14 20.64 -24.03
N ALA A 296 -19.53 19.57 -23.35
CA ALA A 296 -20.18 18.39 -23.94
C ALA A 296 -19.36 17.59 -24.99
N PHE A 297 -18.06 17.85 -25.12
CA PHE A 297 -17.16 17.01 -25.93
C PHE A 297 -16.96 15.63 -25.29
N ASP A 298 -17.00 14.55 -26.09
CA ASP A 298 -16.78 13.18 -25.61
C ASP A 298 -15.34 12.94 -25.15
N GLU A 299 -14.36 13.51 -25.85
CA GLU A 299 -12.95 13.47 -25.44
C GLU A 299 -12.32 14.87 -25.39
N VAL A 300 -11.65 15.16 -24.27
CA VAL A 300 -10.84 16.37 -24.11
C VAL A 300 -9.39 16.00 -23.82
N HIS A 301 -8.47 16.57 -24.57
CA HIS A 301 -7.03 16.46 -24.36
C HIS A 301 -6.43 17.83 -24.11
N ALA A 302 -5.66 17.97 -23.04
CA ALA A 302 -4.83 19.14 -22.77
C ALA A 302 -3.35 18.78 -22.92
N TYR A 303 -2.56 19.71 -23.46
CA TYR A 303 -1.14 19.54 -23.73
C TYR A 303 -0.33 20.70 -23.12
N ALA A 304 0.57 20.38 -22.19
CA ALA A 304 1.59 21.29 -21.67
C ALA A 304 2.91 21.09 -22.44
N VAL A 305 3.06 21.71 -23.61
CA VAL A 305 4.19 21.49 -24.54
C VAL A 305 5.05 22.73 -24.75
N ASN A 306 4.61 23.90 -24.31
CA ASN A 306 5.26 25.18 -24.55
C ASN A 306 6.02 25.71 -23.31
N GLY A 307 6.00 24.94 -22.22
CA GLY A 307 6.79 25.14 -21.01
C GLY A 307 6.12 26.10 -20.03
N GLY A 308 6.55 26.03 -18.78
CA GLY A 308 5.82 26.63 -17.66
C GLY A 308 5.95 25.68 -16.48
N ARG A 309 5.28 25.97 -15.37
CA ARG A 309 4.94 24.98 -14.36
C ARG A 309 3.44 24.78 -14.38
N ASP A 310 3.00 23.81 -15.16
CA ASP A 310 1.61 23.61 -15.48
C ASP A 310 0.93 22.67 -14.51
N THR A 311 -0.36 22.93 -14.32
CA THR A 311 -1.20 22.21 -13.36
C THR A 311 -2.46 21.68 -14.04
N ALA A 312 -2.89 20.47 -13.67
CA ALA A 312 -4.16 19.92 -14.12
C ALA A 312 -4.97 19.32 -12.96
N ASP A 313 -6.24 19.70 -12.87
CA ASP A 313 -7.22 19.08 -11.98
C ASP A 313 -8.25 18.31 -12.82
N LEU A 314 -8.32 16.99 -12.66
CA LEU A 314 -9.29 16.14 -13.34
C LEU A 314 -10.33 15.65 -12.34
N TYR A 315 -11.61 15.95 -12.58
CA TYR A 315 -12.73 15.57 -11.73
C TYR A 315 -13.51 14.42 -12.36
N ASP A 316 -13.93 13.49 -11.50
CA ASP A 316 -14.82 12.37 -11.84
C ASP A 316 -16.25 12.81 -12.19
N SER A 317 -17.10 11.82 -12.44
CA SER A 317 -18.55 11.96 -12.55
C SER A 317 -19.23 11.54 -11.24
N MET A 318 -20.54 11.29 -11.28
CA MET A 318 -21.25 10.68 -10.13
C MET A 318 -21.34 9.14 -10.27
N GLY A 319 -20.80 8.58 -11.36
CA GLY A 319 -20.77 7.15 -11.67
C GLY A 319 -19.47 6.50 -11.23
N ASP A 320 -19.23 5.26 -11.64
CA ASP A 320 -17.94 4.60 -11.37
C ASP A 320 -16.89 5.09 -12.38
N ASP A 321 -15.82 5.71 -11.88
CA ASP A 321 -14.79 6.37 -12.67
C ASP A 321 -13.39 5.77 -12.46
N THR A 322 -12.50 6.03 -13.41
CA THR A 322 -11.11 5.59 -13.34
C THR A 322 -10.14 6.74 -13.62
N PHE A 323 -9.26 7.00 -12.66
CA PHE A 323 -8.10 7.88 -12.82
C PHE A 323 -6.85 7.05 -13.11
N VAL A 324 -6.08 7.43 -14.13
CA VAL A 324 -4.79 6.81 -14.44
C VAL A 324 -3.75 7.90 -14.58
N ALA A 325 -2.67 7.84 -13.81
CA ALA A 325 -1.58 8.80 -13.86
C ALA A 325 -0.24 8.11 -14.08
N ARG A 326 0.47 8.54 -15.11
CA ARG A 326 1.84 8.14 -15.48
C ARG A 326 2.72 9.39 -15.52
N GLU A 327 4.02 9.17 -15.75
CA GLU A 327 4.98 10.27 -15.91
C GLU A 327 4.55 11.26 -17.00
N ASP A 328 4.12 10.78 -18.17
CA ASP A 328 3.86 11.60 -19.36
C ASP A 328 2.40 12.07 -19.52
N PHE A 329 1.46 11.42 -18.84
CA PHE A 329 0.05 11.83 -18.87
C PHE A 329 -0.73 11.39 -17.63
N ALA A 330 -1.83 12.07 -17.38
CA ALA A 330 -2.89 11.58 -16.54
C ALA A 330 -4.24 11.68 -17.26
N ARG A 331 -5.17 10.77 -16.94
CA ARG A 331 -6.52 10.77 -17.50
C ARG A 331 -7.56 10.46 -16.43
N MET A 332 -8.75 11.00 -16.61
CA MET A 332 -9.96 10.62 -15.90
C MET A 332 -11.00 10.19 -16.94
N SER A 333 -11.64 9.05 -16.72
CA SER A 333 -12.66 8.53 -17.63
C SER A 333 -13.73 7.76 -16.88
N GLY A 334 -14.96 7.89 -17.36
CA GLY A 334 -16.13 7.12 -16.93
C GLY A 334 -17.12 6.95 -18.07
N ASP A 335 -18.39 6.78 -17.75
CA ASP A 335 -19.43 6.64 -18.76
C ASP A 335 -19.62 7.96 -19.53
N GLY A 336 -19.41 7.93 -20.85
CA GLY A 336 -19.67 9.06 -21.74
C GLY A 336 -18.70 10.24 -21.67
N TYR A 337 -17.55 10.13 -21.00
CA TYR A 337 -16.53 11.18 -21.04
C TYR A 337 -15.10 10.65 -20.87
N PHE A 338 -14.16 11.37 -21.47
CA PHE A 338 -12.73 11.12 -21.36
C PHE A 338 -11.97 12.45 -21.27
N THR A 339 -11.21 12.67 -20.20
CA THR A 339 -10.30 13.81 -20.08
C THR A 339 -8.87 13.35 -19.90
N ARG A 340 -7.92 13.99 -20.57
CA ARG A 340 -6.50 13.63 -20.49
C ARG A 340 -5.60 14.86 -20.51
N ALA A 341 -4.80 15.01 -19.47
CA ALA A 341 -3.73 16.00 -19.37
C ALA A 341 -2.40 15.34 -19.73
N LYS A 342 -1.67 15.90 -20.70
CA LYS A 342 -0.36 15.40 -21.15
C LYS A 342 0.74 16.39 -20.82
N LEU A 343 1.83 15.87 -20.26
CA LEU A 343 3.06 16.61 -19.97
C LEU A 343 2.94 17.71 -18.91
N PHE A 344 1.81 17.80 -18.18
CA PHE A 344 1.66 18.70 -17.05
C PHE A 344 2.54 18.24 -15.88
N GLU A 345 3.24 19.16 -15.20
CA GLU A 345 4.11 18.82 -14.07
C GLU A 345 3.30 18.31 -12.86
N HIS A 346 2.16 18.93 -12.56
CA HIS A 346 1.34 18.56 -11.40
C HIS A 346 -0.06 18.18 -11.87
N VAL A 347 -0.47 16.95 -11.60
CA VAL A 347 -1.83 16.50 -11.95
C VAL A 347 -2.50 15.85 -10.75
N THR A 348 -3.70 16.35 -10.43
CA THR A 348 -4.56 15.82 -9.37
C THR A 348 -5.84 15.25 -9.97
N GLY A 349 -6.14 13.99 -9.69
CA GLY A 349 -7.46 13.39 -9.89
C GLY A 349 -8.31 13.54 -8.64
N HIS A 350 -9.58 13.91 -8.80
CA HIS A 350 -10.54 14.11 -7.71
C HIS A 350 -11.74 13.18 -7.88
N ALA A 351 -12.02 12.36 -6.87
CA ALA A 351 -13.25 11.59 -6.76
C ALA A 351 -14.29 12.28 -5.85
N SER A 352 -15.56 12.22 -6.21
CA SER A 352 -16.68 12.87 -5.54
C SER A 352 -17.91 11.97 -5.38
N GLY A 353 -17.94 10.79 -6.01
CA GLY A 353 -18.86 9.71 -5.68
C GLY A 353 -18.95 8.65 -6.77
N GLY A 354 -19.06 7.38 -6.37
CA GLY A 354 -18.88 6.24 -7.27
C GLY A 354 -18.05 5.17 -6.55
N ASN A 355 -17.81 4.03 -7.19
CA ASN A 355 -16.80 3.06 -6.75
C ASN A 355 -15.48 3.26 -7.48
N ASP A 356 -14.96 4.48 -7.39
CA ASP A 356 -13.88 4.97 -8.23
C ASP A 356 -12.53 4.31 -7.90
N GLU A 357 -11.71 4.14 -8.94
CA GLU A 357 -10.36 3.59 -8.83
C GLU A 357 -9.32 4.57 -9.38
N ALA A 358 -8.18 4.69 -8.68
CA ALA A 358 -7.01 5.41 -9.19
C ALA A 358 -5.83 4.45 -9.39
N HIS A 359 -5.13 4.58 -10.51
CA HIS A 359 -3.89 3.86 -10.83
C HIS A 359 -2.76 4.85 -11.06
N LEU A 360 -1.79 4.87 -10.16
CA LEU A 360 -0.61 5.73 -10.23
C LEU A 360 0.62 4.88 -10.54
N TYR A 361 1.46 5.35 -11.44
CA TYR A 361 2.69 4.67 -11.86
C TYR A 361 3.91 5.53 -11.52
N ASP A 362 4.97 4.85 -11.09
CA ASP A 362 6.29 5.42 -10.83
C ASP A 362 7.04 5.83 -12.10
N SER A 363 8.27 6.31 -11.91
CA SER A 363 9.26 6.55 -12.97
C SER A 363 10.23 5.36 -13.06
N ALA A 364 11.33 5.50 -13.81
CA ALA A 364 12.40 4.49 -13.83
C ALA A 364 13.47 4.70 -12.74
N GLY A 365 13.30 5.71 -11.89
CA GLY A 365 14.21 6.05 -10.79
C GLY A 365 13.75 5.46 -9.46
N ASP A 366 14.39 5.86 -8.36
CA ASP A 366 13.95 5.50 -7.01
C ASP A 366 12.80 6.43 -6.60
N ASP A 367 11.59 5.89 -6.51
CA ASP A 367 10.37 6.64 -6.27
C ASP A 367 9.75 6.36 -4.89
N THR A 368 8.90 7.29 -4.44
CA THR A 368 8.11 7.12 -3.22
C THR A 368 6.62 7.26 -3.51
N PHE A 369 5.85 6.22 -3.22
CA PHE A 369 4.40 6.23 -3.20
C PHE A 369 3.91 6.49 -1.77
N PHE A 370 3.15 7.55 -1.57
CA PHE A 370 2.54 7.86 -0.28
C PHE A 370 1.03 7.69 -0.37
N ALA A 371 0.42 7.05 0.62
CA ALA A 371 -1.01 6.81 0.67
C ALA A 371 -1.57 7.07 2.07
N THR A 372 -2.56 7.97 2.13
CA THR A 372 -3.40 8.26 3.28
C THR A 372 -4.83 7.76 3.00
N PRO A 373 -5.73 7.77 3.98
CA PRO A 373 -7.14 7.43 3.74
C PRO A 373 -7.85 8.36 2.74
N ALA A 374 -7.37 9.59 2.57
CA ALA A 374 -8.03 10.60 1.73
C ALA A 374 -7.29 10.90 0.42
N ALA A 375 -6.02 10.51 0.29
CA ALA A 375 -5.23 10.79 -0.91
C ALA A 375 -4.04 9.86 -1.03
N ALA A 376 -3.59 9.61 -2.26
CA ALA A 376 -2.33 8.95 -2.53
C ALA A 376 -1.60 9.62 -3.70
N TRP A 377 -0.26 9.59 -3.69
CA TRP A 377 0.53 10.27 -4.71
C TRP A 377 1.92 9.67 -4.91
N PHE A 378 2.47 9.94 -6.09
CA PHE A 378 3.91 9.94 -6.34
C PHE A 378 4.40 11.37 -6.48
N SER A 379 5.61 11.62 -6.02
CA SER A 379 6.29 12.92 -6.20
C SER A 379 7.76 12.72 -6.52
N GLY A 380 8.28 13.47 -7.48
CA GLY A 380 9.70 13.53 -7.83
C GLY A 380 10.21 14.97 -7.95
N GLU A 381 11.41 15.17 -8.48
CA GLU A 381 11.91 16.52 -8.72
C GLU A 381 11.10 17.19 -9.84
N GLY A 382 10.25 18.15 -9.45
CA GLY A 382 9.50 18.99 -10.39
C GLY A 382 8.15 18.43 -10.85
N TRP A 383 7.72 17.24 -10.40
CA TRP A 383 6.44 16.65 -10.80
C TRP A 383 5.71 15.97 -9.63
N GLU A 384 4.37 15.93 -9.72
CA GLU A 384 3.49 15.22 -8.79
C GLU A 384 2.31 14.58 -9.53
N ARG A 385 1.93 13.37 -9.12
CA ARG A 385 0.72 12.66 -9.56
C ARG A 385 -0.09 12.29 -8.34
N ARG A 386 -1.24 12.92 -8.16
CA ARG A 386 -2.05 12.84 -6.93
C ARG A 386 -3.45 12.34 -7.24
N ALA A 387 -3.96 11.45 -6.41
CA ALA A 387 -5.35 10.99 -6.43
C ALA A 387 -5.99 11.32 -5.08
N GLU A 388 -7.12 12.03 -5.10
CA GLU A 388 -7.84 12.44 -3.89
C GLU A 388 -9.23 11.80 -3.83
N ASN A 389 -9.60 11.31 -2.64
CA ASN A 389 -10.90 10.74 -2.26
C ASN A 389 -11.34 9.47 -3.01
N PHE A 390 -10.45 8.82 -3.76
CA PHE A 390 -10.73 7.53 -4.40
C PHE A 390 -10.91 6.43 -3.36
N ALA A 391 -11.98 5.65 -3.48
CA ALA A 391 -12.22 4.50 -2.60
C ALA A 391 -11.13 3.42 -2.73
N ARG A 392 -10.53 3.30 -3.92
CA ARG A 392 -9.44 2.35 -4.19
C ARG A 392 -8.31 3.02 -4.96
N VAL A 393 -7.08 2.89 -4.46
CA VAL A 393 -5.89 3.40 -5.14
C VAL A 393 -4.85 2.30 -5.30
N PHE A 394 -4.22 2.24 -6.47
CA PHE A 394 -3.15 1.33 -6.81
C PHE A 394 -1.89 2.13 -7.21
N GLY A 395 -0.81 1.98 -6.44
CA GLY A 395 0.53 2.42 -6.81
C GLY A 395 1.31 1.27 -7.44
N TYR A 396 1.92 1.49 -8.60
CA TYR A 396 2.74 0.49 -9.29
C TYR A 396 4.19 0.96 -9.35
N ALA A 397 5.09 0.17 -8.77
CA ALA A 397 6.53 0.27 -8.97
C ALA A 397 6.98 -0.54 -10.21
N SER A 398 8.05 -0.09 -10.85
CA SER A 398 8.57 -0.61 -12.10
C SER A 398 10.05 -0.97 -11.99
N SER A 399 10.96 0.00 -11.97
CA SER A 399 12.39 -0.20 -11.81
C SER A 399 12.96 0.95 -10.99
N GLY A 400 13.86 0.62 -10.07
CA GLY A 400 14.27 1.55 -9.04
C GLY A 400 14.40 0.76 -7.75
N ASN A 401 14.74 1.43 -6.66
CA ASN A 401 14.53 0.92 -5.32
C ASN A 401 13.44 1.75 -4.66
N ASP A 402 12.20 1.29 -4.82
CA ASP A 402 11.01 2.09 -4.56
C ASP A 402 10.48 1.89 -3.16
N THR A 403 9.88 2.95 -2.61
CA THR A 403 9.28 2.93 -1.26
C THR A 403 7.79 3.24 -1.30
N ALA A 404 6.97 2.41 -0.67
CA ALA A 404 5.57 2.73 -0.38
C ALA A 404 5.40 3.09 1.10
N ILE A 405 4.63 4.13 1.40
CA ILE A 405 4.29 4.57 2.75
C ILE A 405 2.77 4.65 2.89
N PHE A 406 2.21 3.97 3.88
CA PHE A 406 0.79 3.97 4.18
C PHE A 406 0.49 4.58 5.55
N GLU A 407 -0.58 5.37 5.63
CA GLU A 407 -1.17 5.86 6.88
C GLU A 407 -2.57 5.26 7.09
N ASP A 408 -2.92 5.02 8.36
CA ASP A 408 -4.22 4.57 8.82
C ASP A 408 -5.27 5.70 8.85
N SER A 409 -6.52 5.30 9.08
CA SER A 409 -7.65 6.17 9.38
C SER A 409 -7.93 6.23 10.88
N ALA A 410 -8.97 6.97 11.27
CA ALA A 410 -9.43 6.95 12.66
C ALA A 410 -10.22 5.66 13.03
N GLY A 411 -10.59 4.87 12.02
CA GLY A 411 -11.31 3.61 12.16
C GLY A 411 -10.39 2.44 12.48
N ASN A 412 -10.93 1.22 12.49
CA ASN A 412 -10.10 0.01 12.58
C ASN A 412 -9.63 -0.38 11.18
N ASP A 413 -8.33 -0.46 11.00
CA ASP A 413 -7.69 -0.66 9.72
C ASP A 413 -6.86 -1.95 9.69
N THR A 414 -6.60 -2.43 8.48
CA THR A 414 -5.82 -3.63 8.22
C THR A 414 -4.71 -3.33 7.23
N PHE A 415 -3.50 -3.75 7.58
CA PHE A 415 -2.35 -3.75 6.68
C PHE A 415 -1.94 -5.18 6.35
N SER A 416 -1.77 -5.50 5.07
CA SER A 416 -1.31 -6.82 4.62
C SER A 416 -0.18 -6.65 3.61
N ALA A 417 0.98 -7.29 3.83
CA ALA A 417 2.14 -7.16 2.96
C ALA A 417 2.75 -8.51 2.59
N THR A 418 2.86 -8.76 1.28
CA THR A 418 3.58 -9.86 0.64
C THR A 418 4.75 -9.30 -0.18
N PRO A 419 5.69 -10.15 -0.65
CA PRO A 419 6.89 -9.62 -1.33
C PRO A 419 6.61 -8.86 -2.62
N THR A 420 5.39 -8.92 -3.15
CA THR A 420 5.00 -8.25 -4.40
C THR A 420 3.82 -7.30 -4.27
N GLU A 421 3.16 -7.26 -3.12
CA GLU A 421 1.92 -6.50 -2.93
C GLU A 421 1.74 -6.15 -1.46
N ALA A 422 1.44 -4.90 -1.16
CA ALA A 422 1.06 -4.43 0.17
C ALA A 422 -0.20 -3.56 0.11
N THR A 423 -1.13 -3.77 1.04
CA THR A 423 -2.43 -3.10 1.06
C THR A 423 -2.73 -2.57 2.46
N MET A 424 -3.08 -1.29 2.54
CA MET A 424 -3.73 -0.68 3.70
C MET A 424 -5.21 -0.49 3.39
N ALA A 425 -6.09 -1.03 4.21
CA ALA A 425 -7.53 -0.94 4.00
C ALA A 425 -8.29 -0.67 5.29
N GLY A 426 -9.32 0.14 5.16
CA GLY A 426 -10.14 0.63 6.27
C GLY A 426 -11.56 1.01 5.85
N PRO A 427 -12.35 1.61 6.74
CA PRO A 427 -13.67 2.10 6.41
C PRO A 427 -13.62 3.15 5.28
N GLY A 428 -14.05 2.76 4.08
CA GLY A 428 -14.21 3.67 2.93
C GLY A 428 -12.97 3.90 2.07
N PHE A 429 -11.84 3.23 2.35
CA PHE A 429 -10.64 3.33 1.53
C PHE A 429 -9.86 2.01 1.48
N ALA A 430 -9.16 1.78 0.37
CA ALA A 430 -8.14 0.75 0.25
C ALA A 430 -7.04 1.21 -0.71
N SER A 431 -5.80 1.28 -0.21
CA SER A 431 -4.62 1.66 -0.98
C SER A 431 -3.71 0.46 -1.11
N THR A 432 -3.33 0.11 -2.35
CA THR A 432 -2.51 -1.05 -2.69
C THR A 432 -1.24 -0.59 -3.40
N ALA A 433 -0.08 -1.05 -2.95
CA ALA A 433 1.22 -0.84 -3.56
C ALA A 433 1.72 -2.17 -4.14
N LEU A 434 2.08 -2.18 -5.42
CA LEU A 434 2.56 -3.36 -6.13
C LEU A 434 4.04 -3.22 -6.50
N ARG A 435 4.82 -4.27 -6.20
CA ARG A 435 6.24 -4.45 -6.58
C ARG A 435 7.25 -3.50 -5.93
N PHE A 436 6.93 -2.89 -4.80
CA PHE A 436 7.86 -2.05 -4.05
C PHE A 436 8.84 -2.91 -3.24
N GLU A 437 10.13 -2.56 -3.27
CA GLU A 437 11.17 -3.21 -2.46
C GLU A 437 11.05 -2.85 -0.98
N SER A 438 10.60 -1.64 -0.66
CA SER A 438 10.42 -1.15 0.70
C SER A 438 8.98 -0.69 0.94
N VAL A 439 8.35 -1.17 2.01
CA VAL A 439 7.00 -0.76 2.39
C VAL A 439 6.97 -0.39 3.87
N ALA A 440 6.51 0.82 4.17
CA ALA A 440 6.23 1.28 5.51
C ALA A 440 4.72 1.49 5.70
N ALA A 441 4.21 1.10 6.85
CA ALA A 441 2.83 1.37 7.26
C ALA A 441 2.81 1.92 8.68
N GLU A 442 2.13 3.03 8.89
CA GLU A 442 1.99 3.69 10.18
C GLU A 442 0.52 3.70 10.62
N SER A 443 0.26 3.16 11.81
CA SER A 443 -0.99 3.27 12.55
C SER A 443 -0.82 4.33 13.64
N SER A 444 -1.49 5.48 13.49
CA SER A 444 -1.30 6.66 14.34
C SER A 444 -2.55 7.54 14.51
N HIS A 445 -3.63 7.25 13.79
CA HIS A 445 -4.85 8.07 13.73
C HIS A 445 -6.03 7.51 14.53
N GLY A 446 -5.92 6.32 15.11
CA GLY A 446 -6.95 5.77 15.99
C GLY A 446 -7.02 4.26 15.87
N GLY A 447 -8.23 3.71 15.97
CA GLY A 447 -8.44 2.30 15.65
C GLY A 447 -7.87 1.27 16.62
N ILE A 448 -8.22 0.01 16.35
CA ILE A 448 -7.46 -1.16 16.76
C ILE A 448 -7.01 -1.83 15.46
N ASP A 449 -5.80 -1.48 15.04
CA ASP A 449 -5.32 -1.85 13.71
C ASP A 449 -4.48 -3.11 13.75
N VAL A 450 -4.53 -3.86 12.65
CA VAL A 450 -3.88 -5.16 12.53
C VAL A 450 -2.98 -5.22 11.29
N ALA A 451 -1.73 -5.62 11.46
CA ALA A 451 -0.79 -5.87 10.37
C ALA A 451 -0.54 -7.37 10.16
N SER A 452 -0.56 -7.84 8.91
CA SER A 452 -0.20 -9.20 8.49
C SER A 452 0.93 -9.16 7.47
N LEU A 453 2.08 -9.75 7.80
CA LEU A 453 3.31 -9.66 7.03
C LEU A 453 3.76 -11.06 6.60
N TYR A 454 4.12 -11.25 5.32
CA TYR A 454 4.39 -12.55 4.72
C TYR A 454 5.81 -12.64 4.13
N ASP A 455 6.43 -13.80 4.34
CA ASP A 455 7.76 -14.17 3.85
C ASP A 455 7.86 -14.32 2.33
N SER A 456 9.10 -14.46 1.87
CA SER A 456 9.50 -14.92 0.55
C SER A 456 9.89 -16.41 0.58
N PRO A 457 10.21 -17.03 -0.58
CA PRO A 457 10.77 -18.38 -0.59
C PRO A 457 12.20 -18.52 -0.04
N GLY A 458 12.90 -17.39 0.21
CA GLY A 458 14.27 -17.35 0.72
C GLY A 458 14.34 -17.32 2.24
N ASP A 459 15.56 -17.18 2.80
CA ASP A 459 15.75 -17.05 4.24
C ASP A 459 15.41 -15.61 4.68
N ASP A 460 14.39 -15.46 5.54
CA ASP A 460 13.88 -14.17 5.94
C ASP A 460 13.99 -13.91 7.45
N THR A 461 13.92 -12.63 7.82
CA THR A 461 14.16 -12.17 9.21
C THR A 461 13.08 -11.20 9.66
N LEU A 462 12.42 -11.51 10.78
CA LEU A 462 11.45 -10.65 11.42
C LEU A 462 11.99 -10.17 12.76
N GLU A 463 11.95 -8.86 12.99
CA GLU A 463 12.28 -8.20 14.25
C GLU A 463 11.05 -7.44 14.75
N ALA A 464 10.55 -7.80 15.93
CA ALA A 464 9.34 -7.24 16.52
C ALA A 464 9.61 -6.62 17.88
N LEU A 465 9.59 -5.29 17.93
CA LEU A 465 9.58 -4.47 19.13
C LEU A 465 8.11 -4.17 19.52
N PRO A 466 7.84 -3.69 20.75
CA PRO A 466 6.53 -3.15 21.10
C PRO A 466 6.19 -1.95 20.20
N GLY A 467 5.12 -2.09 19.41
CA GLY A 467 4.64 -1.04 18.49
C GLY A 467 5.46 -0.84 17.22
N GLU A 468 6.47 -1.67 16.93
CA GLU A 468 7.27 -1.57 15.71
C GLU A 468 7.77 -2.94 15.26
N VAL A 469 7.45 -3.33 14.02
CA VAL A 469 7.86 -4.60 13.44
C VAL A 469 8.51 -4.38 12.09
N VAL A 470 9.67 -4.98 11.90
CA VAL A 470 10.38 -5.04 10.63
C VAL A 470 10.41 -6.48 10.16
N PHE A 471 10.02 -6.75 8.93
CA PHE A 471 10.17 -8.06 8.30
C PHE A 471 10.87 -7.90 6.95
N SER A 472 12.02 -8.53 6.79
CA SER A 472 12.85 -8.35 5.59
C SER A 472 13.47 -9.64 5.10
N GLY A 473 13.68 -9.67 3.79
CA GLY A 473 14.22 -10.79 3.05
C GLY A 473 14.91 -10.34 1.77
N ALA A 474 15.17 -11.30 0.88
CA ALA A 474 15.71 -10.96 -0.44
C ALA A 474 14.65 -10.21 -1.27
N GLY A 475 14.91 -8.94 -1.58
CA GLY A 475 14.08 -8.13 -2.47
C GLY A 475 12.83 -7.50 -1.83
N PHE A 476 12.68 -7.58 -0.51
CA PHE A 476 11.60 -6.88 0.20
C PHE A 476 12.01 -6.47 1.62
N ARG A 477 11.43 -5.38 2.11
CA ARG A 477 11.47 -4.95 3.52
C ARG A 477 10.15 -4.29 3.89
N TYR A 478 9.47 -4.81 4.90
CA TYR A 478 8.30 -4.18 5.51
C TYR A 478 8.65 -3.55 6.84
N HIS A 479 8.00 -2.43 7.13
CA HIS A 479 8.08 -1.72 8.40
C HIS A 479 6.67 -1.34 8.85
N ALA A 480 6.14 -2.05 9.83
CA ALA A 480 4.82 -1.79 10.42
C ALA A 480 4.98 -1.13 11.78
N LYS A 481 4.39 0.05 11.98
CA LYS A 481 4.54 0.86 13.18
C LYS A 481 3.18 1.25 13.76
N GLY A 482 3.05 1.21 15.08
CA GLY A 482 1.87 1.65 15.82
C GLY A 482 0.70 0.67 15.87
N PHE A 483 0.72 -0.40 15.06
CA PHE A 483 -0.34 -1.42 15.04
C PHE A 483 -0.50 -2.12 16.39
N ALA A 484 -1.75 -2.29 16.83
CA ALA A 484 -2.08 -2.98 18.07
C ALA A 484 -1.74 -4.47 18.01
N GLU A 485 -1.96 -5.10 16.85
CA GLU A 485 -1.59 -6.49 16.59
C GLU A 485 -0.75 -6.61 15.30
N VAL A 486 0.35 -7.34 15.37
CA VAL A 486 1.16 -7.70 14.20
C VAL A 486 1.29 -9.22 14.11
N HIS A 487 1.08 -9.75 12.91
CA HIS A 487 1.23 -11.15 12.57
C HIS A 487 2.29 -11.33 11.48
N GLY A 488 3.38 -12.02 11.80
CA GLY A 488 4.37 -12.48 10.83
C GLY A 488 4.12 -13.93 10.41
N TYR A 489 4.21 -14.21 9.12
CA TYR A 489 4.01 -15.55 8.55
C TYR A 489 5.23 -15.96 7.72
N ALA A 490 5.83 -17.10 8.09
CA ALA A 490 6.89 -17.78 7.38
C ALA A 490 6.34 -19.11 6.82
N ASN A 491 5.68 -19.08 5.64
CA ASN A 491 5.01 -20.24 5.06
C ASN A 491 5.47 -20.56 3.62
N SER A 492 6.46 -19.86 3.09
CA SER A 492 6.81 -19.85 1.66
C SER A 492 8.15 -20.50 1.33
N GLY A 493 8.94 -20.90 2.32
CA GLY A 493 10.24 -21.54 2.13
C GLY A 493 11.21 -21.12 3.23
N GLY A 494 12.52 -21.14 2.95
CA GLY A 494 13.51 -20.51 3.83
C GLY A 494 13.81 -21.19 5.18
N THR A 495 14.87 -20.71 5.81
CA THR A 495 15.19 -20.90 7.23
C THR A 495 14.95 -19.58 7.97
N ASP A 496 13.70 -19.30 8.28
CA ASP A 496 13.31 -17.98 8.80
C ASP A 496 13.55 -17.82 10.30
N ILE A 497 13.90 -16.59 10.68
CA ILE A 497 14.22 -16.23 12.07
C ILE A 497 13.31 -15.08 12.51
N ALA A 498 12.63 -15.26 13.64
CA ALA A 498 11.89 -14.19 14.32
C ALA A 498 12.57 -13.81 15.64
N SER A 499 12.79 -12.52 15.86
CA SER A 499 13.22 -11.93 17.14
C SER A 499 12.12 -11.04 17.70
N LEU A 500 11.64 -11.32 18.91
CA LEU A 500 10.58 -10.59 19.59
C LEU A 500 11.12 -9.97 20.88
N PHE A 501 10.77 -8.72 21.15
CA PHE A 501 11.24 -7.94 22.29
C PHE A 501 10.07 -7.47 23.17
N ASP A 502 10.31 -7.46 24.48
CA ASP A 502 9.39 -7.06 25.54
C ASP A 502 9.21 -5.53 25.62
N SER A 503 8.22 -5.14 26.41
CA SER A 503 7.99 -3.77 26.86
C SER A 503 8.62 -3.54 28.24
N ALA A 504 8.46 -2.34 28.80
CA ALA A 504 8.87 -2.09 30.18
C ALA A 504 7.87 -2.64 31.24
N GLY A 505 6.70 -3.11 30.80
CA GLY A 505 5.67 -3.71 31.63
C GLY A 505 5.88 -5.21 31.83
N ASP A 506 4.92 -5.89 32.46
CA ASP A 506 4.97 -7.35 32.60
C ASP A 506 4.54 -8.01 31.27
N ASP A 507 5.42 -8.78 30.65
CA ASP A 507 5.20 -9.39 29.34
C ASP A 507 5.09 -10.93 29.37
N GLU A 508 4.35 -11.49 28.41
CA GLU A 508 4.22 -12.94 28.25
C GLU A 508 4.67 -13.41 26.86
N PHE A 509 5.73 -14.22 26.85
CA PHE A 509 6.12 -15.02 25.68
C PHE A 509 5.44 -16.39 25.73
N VAL A 510 4.76 -16.80 24.66
CA VAL A 510 4.22 -18.15 24.50
C VAL A 510 4.69 -18.72 23.17
N SER A 511 5.29 -19.91 23.19
CA SER A 511 5.70 -20.61 21.97
C SER A 511 5.16 -22.03 21.91
N TRP A 512 4.83 -22.44 20.69
CA TRP A 512 4.49 -23.77 20.23
C TRP A 512 5.35 -24.08 19.01
N PRO A 513 5.47 -25.35 18.61
CA PRO A 513 6.24 -25.71 17.41
C PRO A 513 5.78 -24.96 16.14
N GLU A 514 4.49 -24.63 16.03
CA GLU A 514 3.90 -24.01 14.85
C GLU A 514 3.82 -22.48 14.90
N TRP A 515 3.87 -21.88 16.08
CA TRP A 515 3.71 -20.44 16.28
C TRP A 515 4.25 -19.96 17.63
N ALA A 516 4.61 -18.68 17.69
CA ALA A 516 4.96 -18.02 18.94
C ALA A 516 4.33 -16.63 19.02
N ARG A 517 4.16 -16.11 20.23
CA ARG A 517 3.75 -14.73 20.47
C ARG A 517 4.52 -14.13 21.62
N LEU A 518 4.74 -12.82 21.57
CA LEU A 518 5.13 -11.99 22.70
C LEU A 518 4.14 -10.83 22.78
N SER A 519 3.57 -10.60 23.96
CA SER A 519 2.58 -9.55 24.16
C SER A 519 2.61 -9.03 25.60
N GLY A 520 2.24 -7.77 25.74
CA GLY A 520 2.00 -7.10 27.02
C GLY A 520 0.95 -6.01 26.86
N ASP A 521 0.99 -5.01 27.73
CA ASP A 521 0.08 -3.88 27.63
C ASP A 521 0.34 -3.08 26.33
N GLY A 522 -0.69 -3.00 25.47
CA GLY A 522 -0.69 -2.14 24.28
C GLY A 522 -0.02 -2.72 23.03
N TYR A 523 0.46 -3.97 23.03
CA TYR A 523 0.98 -4.61 21.82
C TYR A 523 0.80 -6.14 21.82
N PHE A 524 0.62 -6.70 20.62
CA PHE A 524 0.54 -8.14 20.39
C PHE A 524 1.33 -8.52 19.15
N ASN A 525 2.45 -9.21 19.33
CA ASN A 525 3.29 -9.68 18.22
C ASN A 525 3.22 -11.21 18.13
N ARG A 526 2.68 -11.74 17.02
CA ARG A 526 2.62 -13.19 16.76
C ARG A 526 3.38 -13.56 15.50
N VAL A 527 4.12 -14.65 15.56
CA VAL A 527 4.86 -15.22 14.44
C VAL A 527 4.44 -16.67 14.23
N LYS A 528 4.32 -17.10 12.97
CA LYS A 528 3.89 -18.46 12.60
C LYS A 528 4.79 -19.04 11.52
N GLY A 529 5.20 -20.29 11.68
CA GLY A 529 6.00 -21.02 10.70
C GLY A 529 7.52 -20.79 10.73
N PHE A 530 8.01 -19.86 11.56
CA PHE A 530 9.43 -19.56 11.68
C PHE A 530 10.22 -20.74 12.29
N GLY A 531 11.31 -21.14 11.63
CA GLY A 531 12.18 -22.22 12.10
C GLY A 531 12.90 -21.88 13.41
N GLN A 532 13.23 -20.61 13.62
CA GLN A 532 13.84 -20.14 14.86
C GLN A 532 13.11 -18.91 15.41
N VAL A 533 12.73 -18.97 16.68
CA VAL A 533 12.14 -17.84 17.40
C VAL A 533 13.02 -17.47 18.60
N HIS A 534 13.30 -16.18 18.76
CA HIS A 534 14.06 -15.62 19.85
C HIS A 534 13.25 -14.54 20.56
N ALA A 535 12.87 -14.77 21.81
CA ALA A 535 12.26 -13.76 22.66
C ALA A 535 13.28 -13.16 23.63
N TYR A 536 13.23 -11.85 23.84
CA TYR A 536 14.09 -11.12 24.75
C TYR A 536 13.26 -10.30 25.75
N ALA A 537 13.57 -10.46 27.04
CA ALA A 537 13.01 -9.69 28.15
C ALA A 537 14.07 -8.71 28.70
N LYS A 538 14.27 -7.57 28.04
CA LYS A 538 15.35 -6.61 28.34
C LYS A 538 14.86 -5.26 28.86
N ALA A 539 13.59 -4.93 28.68
CA ALA A 539 13.06 -3.60 28.92
C ALA A 539 12.51 -3.40 30.35
N GLY A 540 12.38 -4.47 31.13
CA GLY A 540 11.95 -4.44 32.53
C GLY A 540 10.79 -5.41 32.75
N GLY A 541 10.05 -5.28 33.86
CA GLY A 541 8.88 -6.12 34.11
C GLY A 541 9.16 -7.47 34.78
N ASN A 542 8.09 -8.17 35.13
CA ASN A 542 8.09 -9.54 35.64
C ASN A 542 7.68 -10.51 34.54
N ASP A 543 8.58 -10.75 33.60
CA ASP A 543 8.21 -11.46 32.37
C ASP A 543 8.16 -12.97 32.53
N LEU A 544 7.20 -13.57 31.82
CA LEU A 544 6.96 -15.01 31.79
C LEU A 544 7.16 -15.55 30.37
N ALA A 545 8.00 -16.58 30.24
CA ALA A 545 8.07 -17.39 29.02
C ALA A 545 7.44 -18.77 29.22
N ARG A 546 6.55 -19.16 28.31
CA ARG A 546 5.95 -20.51 28.21
C ARG A 546 6.40 -21.17 26.91
N LEU A 547 7.20 -22.22 27.02
CA LEU A 547 7.73 -22.97 25.87
C LEU A 547 7.07 -24.34 25.80
N ASN A 548 6.32 -24.61 24.73
CA ASN A 548 5.58 -25.87 24.57
C ASN A 548 6.26 -26.78 23.54
N GLY A 549 6.36 -28.06 23.91
CA GLY A 549 6.91 -29.14 23.09
C GLY A 549 5.94 -29.67 22.02
N SER A 550 6.44 -30.62 21.23
CA SER A 550 5.72 -31.41 20.26
C SER A 550 5.30 -32.78 20.83
N SER A 551 4.70 -33.65 20.02
CA SER A 551 4.46 -35.04 20.42
C SER A 551 5.65 -35.98 20.13
N SER A 552 6.75 -35.43 19.63
CA SER A 552 8.00 -36.14 19.32
C SER A 552 9.00 -35.94 20.47
N ASP A 553 10.20 -36.51 20.35
CA ASP A 553 11.27 -36.27 21.32
C ASP A 553 11.67 -34.78 21.33
N ASP A 554 11.41 -34.10 22.44
CA ASP A 554 11.75 -32.70 22.62
C ASP A 554 12.93 -32.52 23.59
N THR A 555 13.71 -31.46 23.36
CA THR A 555 14.81 -31.08 24.25
C THR A 555 14.61 -29.66 24.77
N PHE A 556 14.55 -29.54 26.10
CA PHE A 556 14.55 -28.27 26.80
C PHE A 556 15.88 -28.05 27.53
N VAL A 557 16.47 -26.87 27.36
CA VAL A 557 17.69 -26.46 28.07
C VAL A 557 17.48 -25.09 28.68
N SER A 558 17.72 -24.93 29.97
CA SER A 558 17.92 -23.63 30.61
C SER A 558 19.35 -23.48 31.13
N ASP A 559 19.87 -22.27 31.01
CA ASP A 559 21.15 -21.86 31.56
C ASP A 559 20.95 -20.52 32.27
N HIS A 560 20.83 -20.60 33.59
CA HIS A 560 20.52 -19.45 34.44
C HIS A 560 21.70 -18.47 34.49
N ALA A 561 22.94 -18.96 34.44
CA ALA A 561 24.14 -18.12 34.37
C ALA A 561 24.22 -17.32 33.06
N ALA A 562 23.82 -17.93 31.93
CA ALA A 562 23.73 -17.27 30.64
C ALA A 562 22.40 -16.52 30.41
N GLY A 563 21.44 -16.66 31.33
CA GLY A 563 20.13 -16.01 31.30
C GLY A 563 19.26 -16.43 30.11
N PHE A 564 19.27 -17.70 29.71
CA PHE A 564 18.39 -18.17 28.63
C PHE A 564 17.77 -19.54 28.90
N ALA A 565 16.65 -19.78 28.22
CA ALA A 565 16.03 -21.07 28.09
C ALA A 565 15.68 -21.34 26.63
N ARG A 566 15.71 -22.60 26.20
CA ARG A 566 15.45 -22.98 24.81
C ARG A 566 14.72 -24.31 24.75
N MET A 567 13.63 -24.34 24.00
CA MET A 567 12.94 -25.55 23.57
C MET A 567 13.34 -25.86 22.13
N ILE A 568 13.65 -27.13 21.85
CA ILE A 568 13.96 -27.65 20.52
C ILE A 568 12.99 -28.79 20.24
N THR A 569 12.25 -28.70 19.14
CA THR A 569 11.23 -29.67 18.74
C THR A 569 11.43 -30.02 17.26
N GLY A 570 12.11 -31.12 16.97
CA GLY A 570 12.51 -31.45 15.60
C GLY A 570 13.46 -30.39 15.01
N GLU A 571 13.06 -29.76 13.91
CA GLU A 571 13.83 -28.72 13.22
C GLU A 571 13.57 -27.30 13.76
N THR A 572 12.53 -27.11 14.59
CA THR A 572 12.19 -25.79 15.12
C THR A 572 12.81 -25.56 16.50
N SER A 573 13.12 -24.29 16.80
CA SER A 573 13.61 -23.90 18.12
C SER A 573 13.04 -22.57 18.59
N SER A 574 12.66 -22.51 19.87
CA SER A 574 12.22 -21.30 20.56
C SER A 574 13.13 -21.01 21.73
N ARG A 575 13.75 -19.83 21.74
CA ARG A 575 14.65 -19.37 22.80
C ARG A 575 14.05 -18.18 23.52
N ALA A 576 13.91 -18.26 24.83
CA ALA A 576 13.60 -17.14 25.72
C ALA A 576 14.89 -16.68 26.40
N LYS A 577 15.21 -15.39 26.34
CA LYS A 577 16.42 -14.81 26.96
C LYS A 577 16.04 -13.66 27.89
N PHE A 578 16.67 -13.63 29.07
CA PHE A 578 16.49 -12.65 30.14
C PHE A 578 15.15 -12.67 30.89
N PHE A 579 14.31 -13.69 30.66
CA PHE A 579 13.06 -13.86 31.38
C PHE A 579 13.32 -14.32 32.82
N GLY A 580 12.72 -13.63 33.80
CA GLY A 580 12.80 -13.99 35.21
C GLY A 580 12.09 -15.31 35.54
N ARG A 581 11.07 -15.68 34.75
CA ARG A 581 10.37 -16.96 34.89
C ARG A 581 10.19 -17.67 33.54
N VAL A 582 10.54 -18.95 33.50
CA VAL A 582 10.34 -19.81 32.33
C VAL A 582 9.61 -21.09 32.73
N GLU A 583 8.55 -21.42 32.00
CA GLU A 583 7.82 -22.68 32.09
C GLU A 583 7.96 -23.42 30.77
N ALA A 584 8.50 -24.64 30.81
CA ALA A 584 8.59 -25.54 29.67
C ALA A 584 7.62 -26.70 29.86
N TYR A 585 6.85 -27.02 28.83
CA TYR A 585 5.84 -28.07 28.86
C TYR A 585 6.13 -29.11 27.78
N ALA A 586 6.44 -30.34 28.20
CA ALA A 586 6.42 -31.49 27.32
C ALA A 586 4.97 -31.91 27.03
N LYS A 587 4.66 -32.22 25.77
CA LYS A 587 3.35 -32.74 25.37
C LYS A 587 3.42 -34.26 25.36
N THR A 588 2.29 -34.92 25.64
CA THR A 588 2.26 -36.38 25.68
C THR A 588 2.74 -37.00 24.37
N GLY A 589 3.81 -37.80 24.42
CA GLY A 589 4.54 -38.32 23.27
C GLY A 589 6.03 -38.32 23.58
N GLY A 590 6.86 -38.79 22.65
CA GLY A 590 8.32 -38.68 22.74
C GLY A 590 9.03 -39.28 23.98
N ASN A 591 10.34 -39.08 24.03
CA ASN A 591 11.19 -39.18 25.22
C ASN A 591 11.82 -37.81 25.48
N ASP A 592 11.14 -36.99 26.27
CA ASP A 592 11.51 -35.58 26.44
C ASP A 592 12.57 -35.39 27.51
N VAL A 593 13.55 -34.52 27.22
CA VAL A 593 14.67 -34.23 28.12
C VAL A 593 14.75 -32.75 28.46
N ALA A 594 14.74 -32.43 29.75
CA ALA A 594 15.02 -31.12 30.30
C ALA A 594 16.40 -31.10 30.96
N THR A 595 17.26 -30.13 30.60
CA THR A 595 18.54 -29.85 31.28
C THR A 595 18.51 -28.44 31.84
N LEU A 596 18.58 -28.30 33.17
CA LEU A 596 18.53 -27.04 33.89
C LEU A 596 19.92 -26.77 34.49
N ARG A 597 20.57 -25.67 34.11
CA ARG A 597 21.89 -25.28 34.66
C ARG A 597 21.75 -24.06 35.56
N GLY A 598 22.30 -24.19 36.76
CA GLY A 598 22.28 -23.17 37.80
C GLY A 598 23.35 -22.09 37.63
N THR A 599 23.63 -21.40 38.73
CA THR A 599 24.59 -20.29 38.82
C THR A 599 25.75 -20.64 39.75
N ALA A 600 26.69 -19.71 39.96
CA ALA A 600 27.72 -19.86 41.00
C ALA A 600 27.22 -19.48 42.41
N GLY A 601 25.98 -19.01 42.52
CA GLY A 601 25.33 -18.70 43.79
C GLY A 601 24.59 -19.91 44.36
N ASP A 602 23.79 -19.70 45.40
CA ASP A 602 22.98 -20.77 45.99
C ASP A 602 21.78 -21.10 45.08
N ASP A 603 21.77 -22.32 44.53
CA ASP A 603 20.70 -22.80 43.66
C ASP A 603 19.83 -23.84 44.39
N ALA A 604 18.51 -23.84 44.11
CA ALA A 604 17.55 -24.79 44.67
C ALA A 604 16.84 -25.57 43.55
N PHE A 605 16.96 -26.89 43.57
CA PHE A 605 16.27 -27.80 42.65
C PHE A 605 15.17 -28.58 43.38
N LEU A 606 13.92 -28.48 42.94
CA LEU A 606 12.80 -29.27 43.44
C LEU A 606 12.21 -30.06 42.29
N ALA A 607 12.16 -31.39 42.39
CA ALA A 607 11.61 -32.22 41.34
C ALA A 607 10.75 -33.37 41.87
N ASP A 608 9.72 -33.70 41.09
CA ASP A 608 8.84 -34.84 41.22
C ASP A 608 8.55 -35.42 39.80
N PRO A 609 7.80 -36.53 39.67
CA PRO A 609 7.52 -37.14 38.36
C PRO A 609 6.75 -36.26 37.36
N VAL A 610 6.15 -35.16 37.82
CA VAL A 610 5.33 -34.23 37.01
C VAL A 610 6.10 -32.96 36.69
N ALA A 611 6.89 -32.41 37.62
CA ALA A 611 7.57 -31.15 37.42
C ALA A 611 8.97 -31.11 38.06
N ALA A 612 9.87 -30.38 37.42
CA ALA A 612 11.23 -30.13 37.88
C ALA A 612 11.52 -28.62 37.83
N THR A 613 11.75 -28.01 38.97
CA THR A 613 11.94 -26.56 39.13
C THR A 613 13.35 -26.27 39.61
N LEU A 614 14.09 -25.43 38.88
CA LEU A 614 15.35 -24.85 39.33
C LEU A 614 15.11 -23.36 39.66
N THR A 615 15.45 -22.97 40.88
CA THR A 615 15.31 -21.61 41.41
C THR A 615 16.68 -21.06 41.74
N THR A 616 16.94 -19.84 41.27
CA THR A 616 18.18 -19.09 41.49
C THR A 616 17.79 -17.63 41.77
N ASP A 617 18.73 -16.79 42.23
CA ASP A 617 18.44 -15.39 42.58
C ASP A 617 17.86 -14.54 41.44
N GLY A 618 18.14 -14.89 40.17
CA GLY A 618 17.73 -14.11 38.99
C GLY A 618 16.72 -14.79 38.06
N MET A 619 16.53 -16.11 38.18
CA MET A 619 15.70 -16.86 37.24
C MET A 619 15.09 -18.10 37.91
N VAL A 620 13.81 -18.35 37.61
CA VAL A 620 13.09 -19.58 37.96
C VAL A 620 12.69 -20.31 36.70
N THR A 621 13.12 -21.55 36.56
CA THR A 621 12.71 -22.42 35.44
C THR A 621 11.94 -23.62 35.96
N GLN A 622 10.77 -23.88 35.41
CA GLN A 622 9.98 -25.10 35.65
C GLN A 622 9.86 -25.90 34.36
N ALA A 623 10.31 -27.16 34.37
CA ALA A 623 10.10 -28.14 33.33
C ALA A 623 9.00 -29.12 33.73
N VAL A 624 7.91 -29.17 32.97
CA VAL A 624 6.70 -29.93 33.29
C VAL A 624 6.54 -31.10 32.31
N ARG A 625 6.33 -32.31 32.86
CA ARG A 625 6.06 -33.59 32.17
C ARG A 625 7.22 -34.15 31.32
N PHE A 626 8.44 -33.67 31.52
CA PHE A 626 9.61 -34.24 30.85
C PHE A 626 9.94 -35.64 31.40
N ASN A 627 10.24 -36.59 30.51
CA ASN A 627 10.65 -37.93 30.94
C ASN A 627 11.98 -37.92 31.69
N THR A 628 12.90 -37.03 31.33
CA THR A 628 14.15 -36.84 32.06
C THR A 628 14.33 -35.37 32.42
N ALA A 629 14.54 -35.09 33.70
CA ALA A 629 14.92 -33.76 34.17
C ALA A 629 16.28 -33.83 34.86
N LEU A 630 17.27 -33.17 34.27
CA LEU A 630 18.64 -33.05 34.78
C LEU A 630 18.89 -31.63 35.25
N ALA A 631 19.12 -31.44 36.54
CA ALA A 631 19.67 -30.21 37.09
C ALA A 631 21.19 -30.34 37.31
N ILE A 632 21.93 -29.29 36.97
CA ILE A 632 23.37 -29.17 37.18
C ILE A 632 23.61 -27.87 37.94
N ALA A 633 24.06 -27.96 39.19
CA ALA A 633 24.50 -26.80 39.96
C ALA A 633 25.75 -26.16 39.31
N GLY A 634 25.92 -24.84 39.43
CA GLY A 634 27.13 -24.19 38.94
C GLY A 634 28.31 -24.31 39.92
N ASP A 635 29.46 -23.75 39.54
CA ASP A 635 30.67 -23.78 40.39
C ASP A 635 30.55 -22.71 41.49
N GLY A 636 30.06 -23.10 42.68
CA GLY A 636 29.93 -22.19 43.83
C GLY A 636 28.73 -22.54 44.71
N GLY A 637 28.30 -21.61 45.56
CA GLY A 637 27.07 -21.77 46.36
C GLY A 637 27.03 -22.92 47.36
N THR A 638 25.93 -23.02 48.09
CA THR A 638 25.46 -24.20 48.82
C THR A 638 24.17 -24.69 48.17
N ASP A 639 24.30 -25.47 47.10
CA ASP A 639 23.15 -25.86 46.29
C ASP A 639 22.36 -27.00 46.94
N THR A 640 21.03 -26.88 46.88
CA THR A 640 20.10 -27.84 47.49
C THR A 640 19.22 -28.50 46.44
N ALA A 641 19.02 -29.81 46.52
CA ALA A 641 18.11 -30.56 45.67
C ALA A 641 17.12 -31.38 46.49
N GLU A 642 15.84 -31.31 46.16
CA GLU A 642 14.77 -32.16 46.68
C GLU A 642 14.16 -32.99 45.54
N LEU A 643 14.25 -34.32 45.65
CA LEU A 643 13.70 -35.27 44.68
C LEU A 643 12.58 -36.09 45.34
N ASN A 644 11.39 -36.10 44.74
CA ASN A 644 10.22 -36.80 45.24
C ASN A 644 9.83 -37.96 44.30
N ASP A 645 9.39 -39.06 44.91
CA ASP A 645 8.97 -40.30 44.26
C ASP A 645 7.62 -40.20 43.54
N SER A 646 7.31 -41.27 42.82
CA SER A 646 6.01 -41.59 42.25
C SER A 646 5.27 -42.60 43.13
N PRO A 647 3.98 -42.86 42.88
CA PRO A 647 3.26 -43.94 43.58
C PRO A 647 3.70 -45.37 43.25
N GLY A 648 4.68 -45.56 42.35
CA GLY A 648 5.21 -46.87 41.95
C GLY A 648 6.60 -47.11 42.51
N ASP A 649 7.13 -48.33 42.34
CA ASP A 649 8.45 -48.68 42.87
C ASP A 649 9.57 -47.88 42.20
N ASP A 650 10.26 -47.05 42.98
CA ASP A 650 11.30 -46.15 42.51
C ASP A 650 12.69 -46.46 43.09
N VAL A 651 13.73 -46.08 42.35
CA VAL A 651 15.13 -46.27 42.72
C VAL A 651 15.83 -44.92 42.81
N PHE A 652 16.27 -44.56 44.01
CA PHE A 652 17.19 -43.46 44.26
C PHE A 652 18.63 -43.99 44.27
N THR A 653 19.54 -43.34 43.56
CA THR A 653 20.98 -43.61 43.61
C THR A 653 21.74 -42.30 43.78
N ALA A 654 22.62 -42.21 44.76
CA ALA A 654 23.42 -41.02 45.01
C ALA A 654 24.90 -41.32 45.21
N THR A 655 25.73 -40.51 44.58
CA THR A 655 27.19 -40.43 44.71
C THR A 655 27.55 -39.02 45.19
N PRO A 656 28.80 -38.74 45.59
CA PRO A 656 29.18 -37.41 46.04
C PRO A 656 28.94 -36.29 45.01
N THR A 657 28.86 -36.62 43.71
CA THR A 657 28.72 -35.62 42.62
C THR A 657 27.39 -35.70 41.87
N GLN A 658 26.59 -36.74 42.08
CA GLN A 658 25.33 -36.93 41.35
C GLN A 658 24.36 -37.78 42.15
N ALA A 659 23.10 -37.34 42.19
CA ALA A 659 21.95 -38.08 42.67
C ALA A 659 20.94 -38.29 41.54
N THR A 660 20.26 -39.44 41.54
CA THR A 660 19.29 -39.82 40.51
C THR A 660 18.13 -40.55 41.17
N LEU A 661 16.91 -40.06 40.98
CA LEU A 661 15.68 -40.76 41.35
C LEU A 661 14.98 -41.20 40.06
N LYS A 662 14.75 -42.50 39.91
CA LYS A 662 14.22 -43.08 38.68
C LYS A 662 13.06 -44.02 38.98
N GLY A 663 12.00 -43.87 38.19
CA GLY A 663 10.84 -44.74 38.22
C GLY A 663 10.37 -45.11 36.82
N ARG A 664 9.13 -45.59 36.74
CA ARG A 664 8.50 -45.88 35.46
C ARG A 664 8.13 -44.57 34.75
N GLY A 665 8.81 -44.28 33.64
CA GLY A 665 8.47 -43.17 32.75
C GLY A 665 9.05 -41.81 33.13
N PHE A 666 9.80 -41.73 34.24
CA PHE A 666 10.51 -40.52 34.66
C PHE A 666 11.91 -40.82 35.21
N GLN A 667 12.81 -39.86 35.08
CA GLN A 667 14.14 -39.86 35.67
C GLN A 667 14.53 -38.44 36.10
N LEU A 668 14.77 -38.23 37.38
CA LEU A 668 15.21 -36.96 37.97
C LEU A 668 16.69 -37.07 38.33
N VAL A 669 17.51 -36.13 37.88
CA VAL A 669 18.96 -36.14 38.11
C VAL A 669 19.38 -34.79 38.70
N ALA A 670 20.04 -34.81 39.84
CA ALA A 670 20.70 -33.65 40.44
C ALA A 670 22.22 -33.88 40.40
N ARG A 671 22.96 -33.00 39.74
CA ARG A 671 24.43 -33.09 39.61
C ARG A 671 25.09 -31.89 40.26
N ALA A 672 26.17 -32.16 40.99
CA ALA A 672 26.99 -31.19 41.73
C ALA A 672 26.27 -30.42 42.85
N PHE A 673 25.12 -30.91 43.32
CA PHE A 673 24.42 -30.31 44.46
C PHE A 673 25.08 -30.70 45.79
N ALA A 674 25.37 -29.71 46.64
CA ALA A 674 25.98 -29.91 47.94
C ALA A 674 25.07 -30.66 48.91
N GLU A 675 23.77 -30.38 48.89
CA GLU A 675 22.77 -31.07 49.71
C GLU A 675 21.66 -31.69 48.85
N VAL A 676 21.45 -33.00 48.96
CA VAL A 676 20.36 -33.70 48.26
C VAL A 676 19.43 -34.39 49.26
N HIS A 677 18.14 -34.13 49.15
CA HIS A 677 17.06 -34.77 49.89
C HIS A 677 16.17 -35.57 48.93
N ALA A 678 16.16 -36.88 49.06
CA ALA A 678 15.20 -37.74 48.37
C ALA A 678 14.09 -38.17 49.34
N TYR A 679 12.84 -38.18 48.87
CA TYR A 679 11.68 -38.61 49.64
C TYR A 679 10.87 -39.67 48.90
N ALA A 680 10.56 -40.77 49.59
CA ALA A 680 9.64 -41.81 49.15
C ALA A 680 8.29 -41.70 49.89
N ARG A 681 7.44 -40.75 49.51
CA ARG A 681 6.16 -40.44 50.19
C ARG A 681 4.93 -40.87 49.41
N ALA A 682 5.04 -41.09 48.12
CA ALA A 682 3.91 -41.31 47.22
C ALA A 682 3.45 -42.78 47.18
N GLY A 683 4.22 -43.70 47.78
CA GLY A 683 3.92 -45.13 47.89
C GLY A 683 4.73 -45.95 46.89
N GLY A 684 4.74 -47.28 47.05
CA GLY A 684 5.68 -48.15 46.32
C GLY A 684 6.66 -48.81 47.28
N SER A 685 7.49 -49.71 46.74
CA SER A 685 8.59 -50.37 47.44
C SER A 685 9.93 -49.77 47.03
N ASP A 686 10.21 -48.56 47.51
CA ASP A 686 11.33 -47.75 47.01
C ASP A 686 12.68 -48.14 47.62
N THR A 687 13.71 -48.08 46.78
CA THR A 687 15.10 -48.40 47.14
C THR A 687 16.01 -47.19 46.98
N ALA A 688 16.84 -46.90 47.98
CA ALA A 688 17.91 -45.90 47.92
C ALA A 688 19.29 -46.59 47.96
N VAL A 689 20.19 -46.23 47.05
CA VAL A 689 21.58 -46.68 47.03
C VAL A 689 22.51 -45.47 47.14
N LEU A 690 23.23 -45.36 48.25
CA LEU A 690 24.09 -44.22 48.58
C LEU A 690 25.56 -44.65 48.54
N TYR A 691 26.39 -43.90 47.84
CA TYR A 691 27.83 -44.12 47.74
C TYR A 691 28.57 -42.98 48.44
N GLY A 692 29.48 -43.36 49.33
CA GLY A 692 30.45 -42.49 49.97
C GLY A 692 31.54 -42.03 49.00
N SER A 693 32.52 -41.35 49.58
CA SER A 693 33.70 -40.83 48.91
C SER A 693 34.92 -41.72 49.17
N ALA A 694 36.10 -41.30 48.72
CA ALA A 694 37.34 -41.93 49.16
C ALA A 694 37.86 -41.36 50.50
N GLY A 695 37.21 -40.30 51.02
CA GLY A 695 37.51 -39.64 52.29
C GLY A 695 36.74 -40.26 53.44
N ASN A 696 36.76 -39.63 54.63
CA ASN A 696 36.00 -40.15 55.77
C ASN A 696 34.54 -39.69 55.69
N ASP A 697 33.62 -40.65 55.67
CA ASP A 697 32.19 -40.40 55.59
C ASP A 697 31.44 -40.84 56.86
N THR A 698 30.34 -40.18 57.16
CA THR A 698 29.45 -40.52 58.27
C THR A 698 28.06 -40.84 57.77
N TYR A 699 27.58 -42.04 58.08
CA TYR A 699 26.21 -42.47 57.81
C TYR A 699 25.39 -42.53 59.11
N VAL A 700 24.13 -42.08 59.06
CA VAL A 700 23.14 -42.26 60.13
C VAL A 700 21.88 -42.84 59.52
N GLY A 701 21.52 -44.06 59.91
CA GLY A 701 20.27 -44.73 59.55
C GLY A 701 19.34 -44.85 60.74
N THR A 702 18.09 -44.43 60.58
CA THR A 702 16.98 -44.60 61.54
C THR A 702 15.77 -45.15 60.79
N SER A 703 14.74 -45.61 61.52
CA SER A 703 13.51 -46.09 60.88
C SER A 703 12.83 -45.05 59.96
N GLU A 704 13.15 -43.75 60.07
CA GLU A 704 12.57 -42.70 59.21
C GLU A 704 13.46 -42.25 58.04
N PHE A 705 14.78 -42.30 58.19
CA PHE A 705 15.71 -41.75 57.21
C PHE A 705 17.10 -42.40 57.23
N GLY A 706 17.78 -42.35 56.09
CA GLY A 706 19.23 -42.49 55.97
C GLY A 706 19.87 -41.14 55.62
N LYS A 707 20.94 -40.78 56.31
CA LYS A 707 21.76 -39.58 56.02
C LYS A 707 23.20 -39.99 55.82
N LEU A 708 23.77 -39.69 54.66
CA LEU A 708 25.19 -39.85 54.37
C LEU A 708 25.80 -38.44 54.26
N ASN A 709 26.87 -38.20 55.00
CA ASN A 709 27.55 -36.92 55.04
C ASN A 709 29.05 -37.12 54.87
N GLY A 710 29.66 -36.32 53.99
CA GLY A 710 31.11 -36.28 53.78
C GLY A 710 31.58 -34.86 53.48
N VAL A 711 32.84 -34.71 53.11
CA VAL A 711 33.37 -33.38 52.78
C VAL A 711 32.74 -32.90 51.48
N GLY A 712 31.97 -31.80 51.55
CA GLY A 712 31.39 -31.13 50.39
C GLY A 712 30.12 -31.77 49.83
N TYR A 713 29.56 -32.79 50.49
CA TYR A 713 28.29 -33.38 50.08
C TYR A 713 27.48 -33.92 51.27
N PHE A 714 26.17 -33.76 51.20
CA PHE A 714 25.20 -34.30 52.14
C PHE A 714 24.04 -34.93 51.36
N VAL A 715 23.71 -36.18 51.65
CA VAL A 715 22.58 -36.88 51.04
C VAL A 715 21.66 -37.43 52.12
N ARG A 716 20.36 -37.16 52.01
CA ARG A 716 19.32 -37.72 52.86
C ARG A 716 18.30 -38.47 52.03
N ALA A 717 18.13 -39.76 52.29
CA ALA A 717 17.03 -40.58 51.77
C ALA A 717 16.00 -40.77 52.90
N LYS A 718 14.77 -40.28 52.72
CA LYS A 718 13.70 -40.36 53.73
C LYS A 718 12.56 -41.24 53.23
N PHE A 719 12.05 -42.11 54.11
CA PHE A 719 10.90 -43.00 53.89
C PHE A 719 11.08 -44.16 52.90
N PHE A 720 12.28 -44.37 52.36
CA PHE A 720 12.59 -45.52 51.49
C PHE A 720 12.46 -46.85 52.24
N THR A 721 11.93 -47.86 51.56
CA THR A 721 11.78 -49.23 52.10
C THR A 721 13.14 -49.90 52.25
N GLU A 722 14.06 -49.66 51.34
CA GLU A 722 15.43 -50.19 51.42
C GLU A 722 16.44 -49.07 51.22
N VAL A 723 17.45 -48.97 52.09
CA VAL A 723 18.58 -48.05 51.95
C VAL A 723 19.88 -48.85 52.01
N VAL A 724 20.59 -48.92 50.90
CA VAL A 724 21.91 -49.53 50.76
C VAL A 724 22.96 -48.44 50.73
N VAL A 725 24.04 -48.59 51.48
CA VAL A 725 25.10 -47.58 51.61
C VAL A 725 26.47 -48.24 51.44
N GLN A 726 27.33 -47.65 50.61
CA GLN A 726 28.70 -48.12 50.38
C GLN A 726 29.71 -47.04 50.79
N GLY A 727 30.68 -47.35 51.64
CA GLY A 727 31.66 -46.39 52.16
C GLY A 727 32.65 -45.87 51.12
N MET A 728 33.04 -46.69 50.13
CA MET A 728 33.95 -46.32 49.02
C MET A 728 35.41 -45.96 49.41
N GLY A 729 35.77 -46.01 50.69
CA GLY A 729 37.14 -45.88 51.21
C GLY A 729 37.20 -44.86 52.35
N GLY A 730 38.32 -44.80 53.08
CA GLY A 730 38.45 -43.90 54.23
C GLY A 730 38.07 -44.54 55.57
N ASN A 731 38.11 -43.73 56.65
CA ASN A 731 37.75 -44.15 58.00
C ASN A 731 36.28 -43.85 58.29
N ASP A 732 35.38 -44.57 57.63
CA ASP A 732 33.95 -44.25 57.69
C ASP A 732 33.27 -44.74 58.97
N LEU A 733 32.26 -43.99 59.41
CA LEU A 733 31.44 -44.28 60.59
C LEU A 733 29.96 -44.40 60.20
N ALA A 734 29.34 -45.55 60.47
CA ALA A 734 27.90 -45.71 60.37
C ALA A 734 27.26 -45.81 61.75
N ARG A 735 26.19 -45.06 61.98
CA ARG A 735 25.31 -45.19 63.15
C ARG A 735 23.96 -45.72 62.72
N LEU A 736 23.58 -46.88 63.21
CA LEU A 736 22.30 -47.51 62.91
C LEU A 736 21.45 -47.55 64.18
N TYR A 737 20.22 -47.04 64.09
CA TYR A 737 19.27 -47.00 65.18
C TYR A 737 18.10 -47.95 64.88
N ASP A 738 17.66 -48.67 65.90
CA ASP A 738 16.40 -49.43 65.88
C ASP A 738 15.17 -48.50 65.81
N ALA A 739 13.99 -49.08 65.61
CA ALA A 739 12.75 -48.34 65.68
C ALA A 739 12.35 -47.96 67.13
N PRO A 740 11.39 -47.03 67.27
CA PRO A 740 10.74 -46.73 68.55
C PRO A 740 10.00 -47.92 69.20
N GLY A 741 9.62 -48.95 68.44
CA GLY A 741 8.98 -50.17 68.93
C GLY A 741 9.80 -50.88 70.00
N LYS A 742 9.17 -51.26 71.12
CA LYS A 742 9.89 -51.91 72.24
C LYS A 742 9.83 -53.42 72.16
N ASP A 743 10.80 -54.10 71.57
CA ASP A 743 10.80 -55.57 71.54
C ASP A 743 10.96 -56.18 72.94
N GLU A 744 10.14 -57.19 73.25
CA GLU A 744 10.09 -57.81 74.57
C GLU A 744 10.50 -59.29 74.50
N TYR A 745 11.53 -59.68 75.26
CA TYR A 745 11.83 -61.09 75.47
C TYR A 745 10.79 -61.71 76.43
N LEU A 746 10.03 -62.70 75.96
CA LEU A 746 8.93 -63.31 76.72
C LEU A 746 9.35 -64.53 77.55
N GLY A 747 10.60 -65.01 77.43
CA GLY A 747 11.04 -66.29 78.01
C GLY A 747 10.84 -67.48 77.05
N ASP A 748 11.35 -68.66 77.43
CA ASP A 748 11.25 -69.92 76.65
C ASP A 748 11.69 -69.84 75.18
N GLY A 749 12.64 -68.95 74.88
CA GLY A 749 13.11 -68.74 73.51
C GLY A 749 12.08 -68.06 72.62
N GLN A 750 11.21 -67.18 73.13
CA GLN A 750 10.26 -66.38 72.35
C GLN A 750 10.48 -64.87 72.55
N VAL A 751 10.30 -64.08 71.49
CA VAL A 751 10.34 -62.60 71.49
C VAL A 751 9.02 -62.07 70.93
N LYS A 752 8.47 -61.04 71.59
CA LYS A 752 7.39 -60.21 71.05
C LYS A 752 8.00 -59.00 70.36
N LEU A 753 7.82 -58.95 69.07
CA LEU A 753 8.25 -57.88 68.19
C LEU A 753 7.16 -56.83 68.14
N ASN A 754 7.46 -55.58 68.47
CA ASN A 754 6.49 -54.49 68.48
C ASN A 754 6.79 -53.52 67.34
N ASN A 755 5.84 -53.42 66.42
CA ASN A 755 5.97 -52.63 65.21
C ASN A 755 5.61 -51.17 65.45
N ASP A 756 6.15 -50.28 64.61
CA ASP A 756 5.86 -48.84 64.62
C ASP A 756 4.39 -48.51 64.32
N ASP A 757 3.65 -49.42 63.67
CA ASP A 757 2.22 -49.29 63.40
C ASP A 757 1.32 -49.70 64.59
N GLY A 758 1.93 -50.07 65.73
CA GLY A 758 1.26 -50.51 66.95
C GLY A 758 0.82 -51.97 66.93
N THR A 759 1.12 -52.72 65.86
CA THR A 759 0.93 -54.17 65.83
C THR A 759 2.08 -54.88 66.55
N SER A 760 1.86 -56.13 66.95
CA SER A 760 2.93 -56.94 67.54
C SER A 760 2.80 -58.41 67.16
N GLN A 761 3.93 -59.10 67.09
CA GLN A 761 4.00 -60.51 66.75
C GLN A 761 4.93 -61.26 67.71
N ILE A 762 4.51 -62.45 68.17
CA ILE A 762 5.36 -63.34 68.98
C ILE A 762 6.05 -64.36 68.06
N VAL A 763 7.37 -64.49 68.17
CA VAL A 763 8.20 -65.39 67.36
C VAL A 763 9.19 -66.20 68.21
N PRO A 764 9.54 -67.45 67.83
CA PRO A 764 10.62 -68.21 68.48
C PRO A 764 12.02 -67.72 68.07
N LEU A 765 12.93 -67.52 69.03
CA LEU A 765 14.36 -67.19 68.87
C LEU A 765 15.17 -68.31 68.21
N SER A 766 14.76 -69.57 68.33
CA SER A 766 15.49 -70.72 67.78
C SER A 766 15.28 -70.94 66.28
N SER A 767 14.49 -70.09 65.62
CA SER A 767 14.31 -70.16 64.17
C SER A 767 15.62 -69.73 63.49
N PRO A 768 16.34 -70.61 62.76
CA PRO A 768 17.65 -70.31 62.15
C PRO A 768 17.58 -69.22 61.07
N LEU A 769 16.35 -68.85 60.72
CA LEU A 769 15.95 -67.64 60.06
C LEU A 769 14.75 -67.18 60.89
N ILE A 770 14.85 -66.16 61.74
CA ILE A 770 13.62 -65.41 62.05
C ILE A 770 13.16 -64.97 60.66
N PRO A 771 12.06 -65.51 60.09
CA PRO A 771 11.80 -65.33 58.67
C PRO A 771 11.73 -63.83 58.43
N LEU A 772 12.45 -63.36 57.42
CA LEU A 772 12.46 -62.00 56.88
C LEU A 772 11.03 -61.47 56.79
N ARG A 773 10.52 -60.88 57.87
CA ARG A 773 9.12 -60.47 58.02
C ARG A 773 9.10 -58.98 58.35
N PRO A 774 8.14 -58.23 57.81
CA PRO A 774 7.94 -56.84 58.20
C PRO A 774 7.68 -56.75 59.70
N GLY A 775 8.50 -55.99 60.44
CA GLY A 775 8.26 -55.73 61.86
C GLY A 775 9.42 -55.97 62.82
N ASN A 776 10.47 -56.67 62.42
CA ASN A 776 11.53 -57.05 63.36
C ASN A 776 12.63 -55.99 63.37
N ASP A 777 12.97 -55.45 64.55
CA ASP A 777 14.23 -54.72 64.75
C ASP A 777 15.38 -55.73 64.79
N GLU A 778 15.90 -56.10 63.62
CA GLU A 778 17.00 -57.06 63.49
C GLU A 778 18.31 -56.35 63.21
N LEU A 779 19.31 -56.53 64.09
CA LEU A 779 20.71 -56.23 63.77
C LEU A 779 21.38 -57.49 63.22
N TYR A 780 21.79 -57.43 61.95
CA TYR A 780 22.59 -58.45 61.29
C TYR A 780 23.99 -57.92 60.97
N ALA A 781 25.02 -58.68 61.31
CA ALA A 781 26.39 -58.42 60.89
C ALA A 781 27.04 -59.73 60.42
N GLY A 782 27.58 -59.73 59.19
CA GLY A 782 28.21 -60.89 58.58
C GLY A 782 28.55 -60.66 57.10
N TYR A 783 29.52 -61.41 56.56
CA TYR A 783 29.94 -61.33 55.14
C TYR A 783 30.21 -59.91 54.60
N GLY A 784 30.76 -59.02 55.43
CA GLY A 784 31.14 -57.66 55.02
C GLY A 784 30.00 -56.62 55.02
N VAL A 785 28.80 -56.99 55.49
CA VAL A 785 27.66 -56.07 55.67
C VAL A 785 27.27 -55.96 57.15
N ALA A 786 26.88 -54.76 57.55
CA ALA A 786 26.05 -54.54 58.73
C ALA A 786 24.68 -54.04 58.28
N GLN A 787 23.62 -54.64 58.81
CA GLN A 787 22.24 -54.31 58.43
C GLN A 787 21.39 -54.15 59.69
N VAL A 788 20.60 -53.07 59.72
CA VAL A 788 19.44 -52.97 60.62
C VAL A 788 18.18 -53.06 59.77
N ARG A 789 17.28 -53.97 60.13
CA ARG A 789 15.92 -54.03 59.57
C ARG A 789 14.95 -53.59 60.65
N SER A 790 13.88 -52.92 60.27
CA SER A 790 12.86 -52.44 61.19
C SER A 790 11.55 -52.16 60.47
N ALA A 791 10.42 -52.72 60.92
CA ALA A 791 9.08 -52.41 60.39
C ALA A 791 8.93 -52.43 58.85
N GLY A 792 9.63 -53.34 58.16
CA GLY A 792 9.62 -53.44 56.69
C GLY A 792 10.59 -52.49 55.98
N ARG A 793 11.31 -51.65 56.72
CA ARG A 793 12.43 -50.83 56.24
C ARG A 793 13.77 -51.51 56.54
N SER A 794 14.78 -51.26 55.72
CA SER A 794 16.13 -51.76 56.02
C SER A 794 17.25 -50.80 55.63
N HIS A 795 18.29 -50.77 56.45
CA HIS A 795 19.53 -50.03 56.22
C HIS A 795 20.67 -51.02 56.14
N GLN A 796 21.31 -51.13 54.97
CA GLN A 796 22.45 -52.00 54.72
C GLN A 796 23.70 -51.17 54.50
N VAL A 797 24.75 -51.45 55.23
CA VAL A 797 25.99 -50.67 55.24
C VAL A 797 27.16 -51.57 54.88
N TYR A 798 27.89 -51.18 53.84
CA TYR A 798 29.03 -51.91 53.28
C TYR A 798 30.29 -51.03 53.26
N GLY A 799 31.43 -51.61 53.62
CA GLY A 799 32.73 -50.94 53.47
C GLY A 799 33.06 -49.85 54.49
N PHE A 800 32.30 -49.76 55.59
CA PHE A 800 32.56 -48.80 56.67
C PHE A 800 33.62 -49.31 57.65
N SER A 801 34.46 -48.42 58.20
CA SER A 801 35.50 -48.79 59.17
C SER A 801 34.93 -49.08 60.57
N THR A 802 33.92 -48.32 61.00
CA THR A 802 33.21 -48.50 62.28
C THR A 802 31.71 -48.46 62.07
N VAL A 803 30.99 -49.39 62.69
CA VAL A 803 29.52 -49.41 62.74
C VAL A 803 29.08 -49.37 64.20
N GLU A 804 28.33 -48.35 64.58
CA GLU A 804 27.71 -48.21 65.90
C GLU A 804 26.21 -48.55 65.78
N ALA A 805 25.77 -49.65 66.39
CA ALA A 805 24.38 -50.06 66.43
C ALA A 805 23.76 -49.70 67.79
N TYR A 806 22.78 -48.80 67.77
CA TYR A 806 22.07 -48.33 68.95
C TYR A 806 20.69 -48.98 69.01
N SER A 807 20.40 -49.68 70.11
CA SER A 807 19.05 -50.12 70.45
C SER A 807 18.51 -49.33 71.63
N GLN A 808 17.46 -48.53 71.40
CA GLN A 808 16.81 -47.75 72.46
C GLN A 808 15.69 -48.53 73.13
N ASN A 809 15.00 -49.41 72.41
CA ASN A 809 13.77 -50.07 72.89
C ASN A 809 13.81 -51.60 72.78
N GLY A 810 14.94 -52.19 72.40
CA GLY A 810 15.11 -53.63 72.26
C GLY A 810 14.89 -54.06 70.81
N GLY A 811 15.76 -54.93 70.32
CA GLY A 811 15.73 -55.55 68.99
C GLY A 811 16.56 -56.83 69.00
N VAL A 812 16.37 -57.75 68.06
CA VAL A 812 17.06 -59.04 68.02
C VAL A 812 18.42 -58.91 67.31
N ASP A 813 19.49 -59.30 68.00
CA ASP A 813 20.85 -59.30 67.48
C ASP A 813 21.21 -60.69 66.93
N THR A 814 21.11 -60.85 65.61
CA THR A 814 21.35 -62.13 64.92
C THR A 814 22.76 -62.26 64.37
N GLU A 815 23.72 -61.53 64.96
CA GLU A 815 25.13 -61.55 64.59
C GLU A 815 25.65 -62.98 64.38
N ARG A 816 26.31 -63.20 63.23
CA ARG A 816 27.09 -64.42 63.01
C ARG A 816 28.50 -64.18 63.51
N LEU A 817 29.01 -65.06 64.37
CA LEU A 817 30.36 -65.02 64.98
C LEU A 817 31.54 -65.13 63.98
N GLU A 818 31.32 -64.90 62.69
CA GLU A 818 32.38 -64.87 61.68
C GLU A 818 33.10 -63.51 61.68
N THR A 819 34.42 -63.52 61.51
CA THR A 819 35.24 -62.29 61.45
C THR A 819 34.85 -61.40 60.27
N PHE A 820 34.38 -60.20 60.56
CA PHE A 820 34.15 -59.12 59.60
C PHE A 820 35.26 -58.05 59.67
N HIS A 821 35.38 -57.23 58.62
CA HIS A 821 36.50 -56.29 58.43
C HIS A 821 36.28 -54.89 59.04
N PHE A 822 35.23 -54.70 59.85
CA PHE A 822 34.88 -53.42 60.48
C PHE A 822 34.75 -53.55 61.99
N LYS A 823 34.81 -52.43 62.72
CA LYS A 823 34.57 -52.40 64.17
C LYS A 823 33.09 -52.24 64.46
N LEU A 824 32.41 -53.29 64.94
CA LEU A 824 31.03 -53.21 65.41
C LEU A 824 30.98 -52.82 66.90
N LEU A 825 30.26 -51.75 67.21
CA LEU A 825 30.02 -51.26 68.56
C LEU A 825 28.51 -51.28 68.82
N LYS A 826 28.06 -52.00 69.84
CA LYS A 826 26.64 -52.11 70.18
C LYS A 826 26.35 -51.31 71.44
N TYR A 827 25.30 -50.52 71.41
CA TYR A 827 24.87 -49.67 72.50
C TYR A 827 23.39 -49.94 72.80
N GLY A 828 23.04 -50.17 74.06
CA GLY A 828 21.65 -50.43 74.48
C GLY A 828 21.28 -51.92 74.60
N GLY A 829 19.97 -52.20 74.71
CA GLY A 829 19.43 -53.49 75.17
C GLY A 829 19.09 -54.49 74.08
N TRP A 830 20.03 -54.80 73.18
CA TRP A 830 19.85 -55.81 72.14
C TRP A 830 19.56 -57.22 72.74
N ILE A 831 18.55 -57.91 72.22
CA ILE A 831 18.15 -59.28 72.58
C ILE A 831 19.00 -60.26 71.77
N THR A 832 20.00 -60.85 72.41
CA THR A 832 20.85 -61.88 71.77
C THR A 832 20.16 -63.26 71.83
N PRO A 833 20.05 -64.00 70.71
CA PRO A 833 19.62 -65.39 70.73
C PRO A 833 20.53 -66.24 71.63
N PRO A 834 19.99 -67.20 72.40
CA PRO A 834 20.83 -68.20 73.06
C PRO A 834 21.55 -69.03 71.99
N GLY A 835 22.88 -69.08 72.09
CA GLY A 835 23.77 -69.71 71.10
C GLY A 835 23.59 -71.20 70.88
#